data_AF-A0AAW2SJJ6-F1
#
_entry.id   AF-A0AAW2SJJ6-F1
#
_cell.length_a   1.000
_cell.length_b   1.000
_cell.length_c   1.000
_cell.angle_alpha   90.00
_cell.angle_beta   90.00
_cell.angle_gamma   90.00
#
_symmetry.space_group_name_H-M   'P 1'
#
loop_
_entity.id
_entity.type
_entity.pdbx_description
1 polymer ?
#
loop_
_entity_poly.entity_id
_entity_poly.type
_entity_poly.pdbx_seq_one_letter_code
_entity_poly.pdbx_strand_id
1 'polypeptide(L)'
;MKPIDTGKNSVVMKTLCNCVVALAWRSPDGGTTDVCHWADGNPLNVLIYTALLSSIFDSKDETLVLDEIDELLELMKKTWSTLGINRPIHNLCFTWVLFEQYVVTREVEPDLLGASFVMLTEVATDAKKPDREPIYMKMLASVLNVMKKWCDKRLLDYHRNFNRETVGLMENMLPLLFSATKILEEDVPYYVNSLQEKGDAGEEPTGNRVDLYVRSSLRNAFAQMLEDLNINGTKTSEPQEVSEVLIKVARKTEELGVKERDIFSPILKKWHPVAAGVAAVTLHTCYGTLLKQYLTSKSLNETVLVLQRAGKLEKALVQLVVEDSVECEDGGKMIVREMVPYEVDALIVRLMKQWIQERLQKGKEYILRAKQTETWNPKSKTEPYAHSAAEIVSFVKEAMENFFEIPINVSETLFYDLIDGLENVFVDYITFVASCGSKQSYIPTLPPLTRCSRDSKFFKLWKKAACNIGTEDPNQSTSNEGNQIASQHVSEVAAYRLIFLDSNSVFYGSLYVGDVASARIRPAVRILKQNLTLLCAIVTDRAQRLAIKEVMKASFEAFLMVLLAGGSTRVFSRLDHPMIEEDFESLKRVFCTCAEGLIVEDMVELEAEVVEGVVVLMGQTTEQLVEDFSSVASDACGIGGVSTAGSSQCRRRPGSGTGLILIRY
;
A
#
# COMPACT_ATOMS: atom_id res chain seq x y z
N MET A 1 31.84 30.56 -79.17
CA MET A 1 33.29 30.42 -78.92
C MET A 1 33.89 29.53 -79.99
N LYS A 2 35.00 29.91 -80.63
CA LYS A 2 35.77 28.98 -81.46
C LYS A 2 36.47 27.96 -80.55
N PRO A 3 36.51 26.67 -80.90
CA PRO A 3 37.22 25.67 -80.09
C PRO A 3 38.72 26.01 -80.06
N ILE A 4 39.31 25.94 -78.87
CA ILE A 4 40.75 26.12 -78.67
C ILE A 4 41.46 24.91 -79.29
N ASP A 5 42.48 25.16 -80.11
CA ASP A 5 43.35 24.12 -80.65
C ASP A 5 44.16 23.49 -79.50
N THR A 6 43.87 22.24 -79.17
CA THR A 6 44.51 21.43 -78.12
C THR A 6 45.58 20.48 -78.68
N GLY A 7 45.93 20.60 -79.97
CA GLY A 7 46.98 19.78 -80.58
C GLY A 7 48.36 20.04 -79.96
N LYS A 8 49.24 19.03 -79.99
CA LYS A 8 50.62 19.10 -79.44
C LYS A 8 51.48 20.25 -79.98
N ASN A 9 51.09 20.85 -81.10
CA ASN A 9 51.78 21.98 -81.74
C ASN A 9 51.08 23.33 -81.56
N SER A 10 49.96 23.37 -80.83
CA SER A 10 49.24 24.61 -80.51
C SER A 10 50.13 25.55 -79.70
N VAL A 11 50.39 26.73 -80.24
CA VAL A 11 51.16 27.78 -79.57
C VAL A 11 50.45 28.20 -78.28
N VAL A 12 49.12 28.30 -78.31
CA VAL A 12 48.31 28.67 -77.14
C VAL A 12 48.42 27.62 -76.03
N MET A 13 48.38 26.33 -76.37
CA MET A 13 48.53 25.25 -75.38
C MET A 13 49.95 25.17 -74.83
N LYS A 14 50.98 25.38 -75.67
CA LYS A 14 52.37 25.47 -75.22
C LYS A 14 52.61 26.67 -74.30
N THR A 15 52.06 27.84 -74.63
CA THR A 15 52.15 29.02 -73.78
C THR A 15 51.44 28.79 -72.44
N LEU A 16 50.26 28.16 -72.45
CA LEU A 16 49.55 27.79 -71.22
C LEU A 16 50.36 26.81 -70.37
N CYS A 17 50.87 25.71 -70.96
CA CYS A 17 51.74 24.77 -70.26
C CYS A 17 52.99 25.45 -69.69
N ASN A 18 53.65 26.33 -70.44
CA ASN A 18 54.83 27.05 -69.96
C ASN A 18 54.48 28.03 -68.84
N CYS A 19 53.34 28.71 -68.90
CA CYS A 19 52.87 29.58 -67.80
C CYS A 19 52.51 28.77 -66.55
N VAL A 20 51.83 27.64 -66.71
CA VAL A 20 51.48 26.74 -65.60
C VAL A 20 52.73 26.14 -64.97
N VAL A 21 53.69 25.66 -65.77
CA VAL A 21 54.99 25.20 -65.30
C VAL A 21 55.73 26.34 -64.61
N ALA A 22 55.82 27.53 -65.20
CA ALA A 22 56.48 28.67 -64.57
C ALA A 22 55.82 29.11 -63.25
N LEU A 23 54.50 28.99 -63.11
CA LEU A 23 53.77 29.22 -61.86
C LEU A 23 54.04 28.12 -60.85
N ALA A 24 54.11 26.87 -61.32
CA ALA A 24 54.42 25.69 -60.54
C ALA A 24 55.88 25.60 -60.08
N TRP A 25 56.81 26.45 -60.51
CA TRP A 25 58.20 26.44 -59.99
C TRP A 25 58.51 27.72 -59.19
N ARG A 26 57.49 28.40 -58.64
CA ARG A 26 57.66 29.62 -57.84
C ARG A 26 57.82 29.31 -56.36
N SER A 27 58.85 29.89 -55.74
CA SER A 27 58.97 29.94 -54.27
C SER A 27 57.99 30.97 -53.69
N PRO A 28 57.41 30.74 -52.49
CA PRO A 28 56.68 31.74 -51.73
C PRO A 28 57.47 33.05 -51.52
N ASP A 29 58.81 32.95 -51.48
CA ASP A 29 59.73 34.06 -51.20
C ASP A 29 60.41 34.62 -52.47
N GLY A 30 60.01 34.14 -53.66
CA GLY A 30 60.55 34.60 -54.95
C GLY A 30 61.94 34.07 -55.33
N GLY A 31 62.53 33.15 -54.55
CA GLY A 31 63.76 32.44 -54.88
C GLY A 31 63.59 31.32 -55.93
N THR A 32 64.71 30.79 -56.43
CA THR A 32 64.75 29.59 -57.29
C THR A 32 64.44 28.33 -56.47
N THR A 33 63.42 27.56 -56.85
CA THR A 33 63.07 26.29 -56.17
C THR A 33 63.49 25.09 -57.02
N ASP A 34 64.06 24.07 -56.38
CA ASP A 34 64.27 22.74 -56.98
C ASP A 34 63.00 21.87 -56.86
N VAL A 35 61.86 22.45 -56.48
CA VAL A 35 60.59 21.75 -56.18
C VAL A 35 59.43 22.34 -56.97
N CYS A 36 58.67 21.47 -57.64
CA CYS A 36 57.50 21.83 -58.45
C CYS A 36 56.24 21.95 -57.58
N HIS A 37 55.87 23.18 -57.27
CA HIS A 37 54.68 23.74 -56.60
C HIS A 37 53.36 23.68 -57.40
N TRP A 38 53.23 22.86 -58.45
CA TRP A 38 52.02 22.81 -59.30
C TRP A 38 50.72 22.49 -58.55
N ALA A 39 50.86 21.94 -57.34
CA ALA A 39 49.76 21.62 -56.45
C ALA A 39 50.06 22.08 -55.00
N ASP A 40 50.44 23.35 -54.78
CA ASP A 40 50.62 23.91 -53.42
C ASP A 40 49.36 23.88 -52.53
N GLY A 41 48.22 23.48 -53.08
CA GLY A 41 47.02 23.18 -52.29
C GLY A 41 47.21 21.89 -51.49
N ASN A 42 47.69 22.00 -50.25
CA ASN A 42 47.85 20.87 -49.33
C ASN A 42 46.60 19.94 -49.27
N PRO A 43 45.35 20.45 -49.25
CA PRO A 43 44.16 19.60 -49.32
C PRO A 43 44.06 18.73 -50.58
N LEU A 44 44.47 19.24 -51.76
CA LEU A 44 44.43 18.49 -53.02
C LEU A 44 45.50 17.40 -53.05
N ASN A 45 46.72 17.69 -52.56
CA ASN A 45 47.80 16.72 -52.51
C ASN A 45 47.49 15.55 -51.59
N VAL A 46 46.92 15.84 -50.43
CA VAL A 46 46.45 14.80 -49.50
C VAL A 46 45.36 13.95 -50.16
N LEU A 47 44.39 14.54 -50.87
CA LEU A 47 43.37 13.78 -51.58
C LEU A 47 43.94 12.86 -52.67
N ILE A 48 44.89 13.35 -53.47
CA ILE A 48 45.59 12.54 -54.47
C ILE A 48 46.35 11.40 -53.79
N TYR A 49 47.03 11.69 -52.67
CA TYR A 49 47.77 10.68 -51.93
C TYR A 49 46.88 9.63 -51.27
N THR A 50 45.74 10.02 -50.69
CA THR A 50 44.72 9.11 -50.16
C THR A 50 44.15 8.21 -51.26
N ALA A 51 43.92 8.75 -52.46
CA ALA A 51 43.48 7.96 -53.61
C ALA A 51 44.56 6.95 -54.08
N LEU A 52 45.84 7.33 -54.03
CA LEU A 52 46.95 6.40 -54.26
C LEU A 52 46.97 5.30 -53.19
N LEU A 53 46.91 5.66 -51.90
CA LEU A 53 46.86 4.69 -50.82
C LEU A 53 45.67 3.73 -50.93
N SER A 54 44.54 4.19 -51.46
CA SER A 54 43.36 3.34 -51.69
C SER A 54 43.59 2.28 -52.77
N SER A 55 44.63 2.40 -53.61
CA SER A 55 44.96 1.41 -54.63
C SER A 55 45.61 0.14 -54.08
N ILE A 56 45.81 0.03 -52.75
CA ILE A 56 46.30 -1.18 -52.10
C ILE A 56 45.22 -2.25 -51.97
N PHE A 57 43.95 -1.90 -52.17
CA PHE A 57 42.84 -2.84 -52.08
C PHE A 57 42.55 -3.48 -53.44
N ASP A 58 42.10 -4.73 -53.43
CA ASP A 58 41.76 -5.43 -54.66
C ASP A 58 40.54 -4.78 -55.35
N SER A 59 40.68 -4.52 -56.66
CA SER A 59 39.63 -3.87 -57.48
C SER A 59 38.33 -4.67 -57.64
N LYS A 60 38.34 -5.97 -57.36
CA LYS A 60 37.20 -6.89 -57.42
C LYS A 60 36.64 -7.18 -56.03
N ASP A 61 37.50 -7.22 -55.02
CA ASP A 61 37.12 -7.41 -53.63
C ASP A 61 37.78 -6.37 -52.73
N GLU A 62 37.06 -5.28 -52.50
CA GLU A 62 37.61 -4.13 -51.77
C GLU A 62 37.86 -4.41 -50.27
N THR A 63 37.53 -5.61 -49.76
CA THR A 63 37.90 -6.04 -48.40
C THR A 63 39.31 -6.61 -48.32
N LEU A 64 39.90 -7.01 -49.45
CA LEU A 64 41.21 -7.65 -49.50
C LEU A 64 42.32 -6.63 -49.80
N VAL A 65 43.41 -6.73 -49.06
CA VAL A 65 44.65 -6.01 -49.31
C VAL A 65 45.51 -6.82 -50.27
N LEU A 66 46.11 -6.17 -51.27
CA LEU A 66 47.00 -6.79 -52.25
C LEU A 66 48.27 -7.34 -51.60
N ASP A 67 48.72 -8.51 -52.05
CA ASP A 67 49.94 -9.16 -51.55
C ASP A 67 51.20 -8.28 -51.75
N GLU A 68 51.23 -7.46 -52.80
CA GLU A 68 52.35 -6.56 -53.13
C GLU A 68 52.28 -5.18 -52.44
N ILE A 69 51.57 -5.06 -51.30
CA ILE A 69 51.40 -3.79 -50.58
C ILE A 69 52.73 -3.08 -50.28
N ASP A 70 53.78 -3.80 -49.88
CA ASP A 70 55.08 -3.21 -49.56
C ASP A 70 55.74 -2.55 -50.78
N GLU A 71 55.62 -3.18 -51.95
CA GLU A 71 56.14 -2.64 -53.21
C GLU A 71 55.36 -1.39 -53.65
N LEU A 72 54.03 -1.42 -53.48
CA LEU A 72 53.15 -0.29 -53.75
C LEU A 72 53.44 0.91 -52.82
N LEU A 73 53.62 0.67 -51.51
CA LEU A 73 53.95 1.72 -50.55
C LEU A 73 55.33 2.34 -50.84
N GLU A 74 56.34 1.53 -51.19
CA GLU A 74 57.66 2.06 -51.60
C GLU A 74 57.59 2.83 -52.94
N LEU A 75 56.70 2.48 -53.86
CA LEU A 75 56.45 3.27 -55.07
C LEU A 75 55.77 4.60 -54.74
N MET A 76 54.74 4.59 -53.89
CA MET A 76 54.02 5.79 -53.45
C MET A 76 54.95 6.75 -52.68
N LYS A 77 55.89 6.22 -51.91
CA LYS A 77 56.91 7.01 -51.19
C LYS A 77 57.76 7.89 -52.11
N LYS A 78 57.98 7.48 -53.37
CA LYS A 78 58.69 8.30 -54.36
C LYS A 78 57.93 9.58 -54.73
N THR A 79 56.62 9.64 -54.45
CA THR A 79 55.78 10.82 -54.71
C THR A 79 55.79 11.82 -53.55
N TRP A 80 56.37 11.48 -52.39
CA TRP A 80 56.34 12.30 -51.17
C TRP A 80 56.88 13.72 -51.37
N SER A 81 58.03 13.87 -52.03
CA SER A 81 58.63 15.18 -52.29
C SER A 81 57.79 16.03 -53.25
N THR A 82 57.04 15.41 -54.16
CA THR A 82 56.19 16.10 -55.15
C THR A 82 54.86 16.53 -54.54
N LEU A 83 54.30 15.72 -53.65
CA LEU A 83 53.01 15.97 -53.00
C LEU A 83 53.14 16.69 -51.65
N GLY A 84 54.37 16.89 -51.15
CA GLY A 84 54.61 17.47 -49.82
C GLY A 84 54.17 16.55 -48.67
N ILE A 85 54.26 15.23 -48.87
CA ILE A 85 53.90 14.22 -47.86
C ILE A 85 55.14 13.86 -47.05
N ASN A 86 55.02 13.87 -45.73
CA ASN A 86 56.04 13.39 -44.81
C ASN A 86 55.53 12.12 -44.09
N ARG A 87 56.40 11.44 -43.32
CA ARG A 87 56.03 10.21 -42.60
C ARG A 87 54.80 10.39 -41.69
N PRO A 88 54.70 11.43 -40.83
CA PRO A 88 53.51 11.66 -40.02
C PRO A 88 52.21 11.79 -40.84
N ILE A 89 52.23 12.56 -41.94
CA ILE A 89 51.07 12.72 -42.81
C ILE A 89 50.72 11.38 -43.47
N HIS A 90 51.70 10.61 -43.94
CA HIS A 90 51.46 9.29 -44.50
C HIS A 90 50.83 8.34 -43.50
N ASN A 91 51.40 8.23 -42.29
CA ASN A 91 50.89 7.35 -41.24
C ASN A 91 49.44 7.68 -40.89
N LEU A 92 49.10 8.96 -40.80
CA LEU A 92 47.74 9.42 -40.56
C LEU A 92 46.80 9.10 -41.73
N CYS A 93 47.21 9.37 -42.97
CA CYS A 93 46.40 9.06 -44.16
C CYS A 93 46.19 7.56 -44.32
N PHE A 94 47.22 6.75 -44.03
CA PHE A 94 47.13 5.30 -44.13
C PHE A 94 46.23 4.70 -43.03
N THR A 95 46.34 5.21 -41.80
CA THR A 95 45.40 4.88 -40.71
C THR A 95 43.95 5.18 -41.10
N TRP A 96 43.72 6.34 -41.73
CA TRP A 96 42.41 6.76 -42.24
C TRP A 96 41.91 5.85 -43.36
N VAL A 97 42.73 5.54 -44.37
CA VAL A 97 42.34 4.70 -45.52
C VAL A 97 41.93 3.30 -45.06
N LEU A 98 42.70 2.67 -44.16
CA LEU A 98 42.35 1.37 -43.59
C LEU A 98 41.01 1.42 -42.82
N PHE A 99 40.81 2.47 -42.02
CA PHE A 99 39.57 2.66 -41.27
C PHE A 99 38.37 2.94 -42.18
N GLU A 100 38.52 3.86 -43.13
CA GLU A 100 37.49 4.23 -44.11
C GLU A 100 37.08 3.01 -44.92
N GLN A 101 38.05 2.20 -45.36
CA GLN A 101 37.78 0.98 -46.10
C GLN A 101 36.95 -0.02 -45.28
N TYR A 102 37.30 -0.23 -44.01
CA TYR A 102 36.51 -1.05 -43.10
C TYR A 102 35.06 -0.54 -42.95
N VAL A 103 34.87 0.78 -42.87
CA VAL A 103 33.53 1.38 -42.76
C VAL A 103 32.73 1.25 -44.07
N VAL A 104 33.35 1.54 -45.21
CA VAL A 104 32.70 1.51 -46.54
C VAL A 104 32.29 0.09 -46.92
N THR A 105 33.13 -0.90 -46.59
CA THR A 105 32.85 -2.32 -46.81
C THR A 105 31.84 -2.91 -45.83
N ARG A 106 31.23 -2.11 -44.95
CA ARG A 106 30.23 -2.52 -43.95
C ARG A 106 30.76 -3.54 -42.94
N GLU A 107 32.00 -3.34 -42.49
CA GLU A 107 32.60 -4.12 -41.40
C GLU A 107 32.82 -5.60 -41.69
N VAL A 108 32.94 -5.97 -42.97
CA VAL A 108 33.08 -7.38 -43.36
C VAL A 108 34.42 -7.95 -42.86
N GLU A 109 35.50 -7.17 -42.93
CA GLU A 109 36.85 -7.64 -42.62
C GLU A 109 37.39 -6.98 -41.32
N PRO A 110 37.36 -7.67 -40.16
CA PRO A 110 37.80 -7.11 -38.88
C PRO A 110 39.28 -6.76 -38.82
N ASP A 111 40.10 -7.43 -39.63
CA ASP A 111 41.55 -7.23 -39.64
C ASP A 111 41.93 -5.83 -40.14
N LEU A 112 41.09 -5.19 -40.97
CA LEU A 112 41.28 -3.80 -41.39
C LEU A 112 41.16 -2.81 -40.21
N LEU A 113 40.22 -3.06 -39.29
CA LEU A 113 40.09 -2.27 -38.06
C LEU A 113 41.29 -2.47 -37.14
N GLY A 114 41.77 -3.73 -37.04
CA GLY A 114 43.00 -4.07 -36.31
C GLY A 114 44.24 -3.39 -36.91
N ALA A 115 44.40 -3.42 -38.23
CA ALA A 115 45.48 -2.77 -38.94
C ALA A 115 45.44 -1.24 -38.77
N SER A 116 44.25 -0.64 -38.81
CA SER A 116 44.06 0.78 -38.50
C SER A 116 44.50 1.10 -37.06
N PHE A 117 44.17 0.24 -36.09
CA PHE A 117 44.64 0.42 -34.71
C PHE A 117 46.16 0.31 -34.58
N VAL A 118 46.79 -0.67 -35.24
CA VAL A 118 48.26 -0.80 -35.26
C VAL A 118 48.90 0.46 -35.87
N MET A 119 48.41 0.95 -37.00
CA MET A 119 48.89 2.19 -37.61
C MET A 119 48.64 3.42 -36.74
N LEU A 120 47.53 3.45 -35.99
CA LEU A 120 47.25 4.51 -35.04
C LEU A 120 48.29 4.58 -33.91
N THR A 121 48.95 3.46 -33.55
CA THR A 121 50.06 3.50 -32.58
C THR A 121 51.28 4.25 -33.13
N GLU A 122 51.60 4.10 -34.41
CA GLU A 122 52.63 4.90 -35.09
C GLU A 122 52.23 6.38 -35.11
N VAL A 123 50.97 6.69 -35.44
CA VAL A 123 50.42 8.05 -35.39
C VAL A 123 50.54 8.64 -33.97
N ALA A 124 50.31 7.86 -32.92
CA ALA A 124 50.49 8.30 -31.54
C ALA A 124 51.95 8.67 -31.23
N THR A 125 52.92 7.93 -31.78
CA THR A 125 54.35 8.29 -31.63
C THR A 125 54.70 9.56 -32.40
N ASP A 126 54.12 9.76 -33.58
CA ASP A 126 54.32 10.96 -34.39
C ASP A 126 53.67 12.19 -33.75
N ALA A 127 52.50 12.02 -33.13
CA ALA A 127 51.76 13.08 -32.44
C ALA A 127 52.53 13.69 -31.25
N LYS A 128 53.42 12.93 -30.60
CA LYS A 128 54.21 13.39 -29.44
C LYS A 128 55.45 14.22 -29.79
N LYS A 129 55.84 14.28 -31.07
CA LYS A 129 57.04 15.00 -31.50
C LYS A 129 56.87 16.52 -31.32
N PRO A 130 57.90 17.28 -30.92
CA PRO A 130 57.75 18.71 -30.65
C PRO A 130 57.62 19.56 -31.93
N ASP A 131 58.22 19.12 -33.04
CA ASP A 131 58.26 19.85 -34.31
C ASP A 131 57.16 19.34 -35.25
N ARG A 132 55.95 19.90 -35.08
CA ARG A 132 54.73 19.47 -35.80
C ARG A 132 54.22 20.59 -36.68
N GLU A 133 54.02 20.27 -37.96
CA GLU A 133 53.43 21.20 -38.90
C GLU A 133 51.97 21.53 -38.50
N PRO A 134 51.55 22.82 -38.55
CA PRO A 134 50.18 23.20 -38.19
C PRO A 134 49.09 22.49 -39.02
N ILE A 135 49.41 22.11 -40.26
CA ILE A 135 48.48 21.42 -41.15
C ILE A 135 48.29 19.97 -40.71
N TYR A 136 49.37 19.28 -40.34
CA TYR A 136 49.30 17.94 -39.76
C TYR A 136 48.41 17.92 -38.51
N MET A 137 48.55 18.90 -37.61
CA MET A 137 47.72 18.97 -36.40
C MET A 137 46.23 19.15 -36.70
N LYS A 138 45.88 19.94 -37.72
CA LYS A 138 44.48 20.09 -38.17
C LYS A 138 43.94 18.80 -38.77
N MET A 139 44.74 18.11 -39.59
CA MET A 139 44.37 16.81 -40.17
C MET A 139 44.19 15.75 -39.08
N LEU A 140 45.13 15.66 -38.15
CA LEU A 140 45.12 14.74 -37.02
C LEU A 140 43.83 14.91 -36.20
N ALA A 141 43.52 16.16 -35.82
CA ALA A 141 42.29 16.48 -35.11
C ALA A 141 41.04 16.07 -35.91
N SER A 142 41.01 16.33 -37.22
CA SER A 142 39.87 15.98 -38.08
C SER A 142 39.66 14.48 -38.19
N VAL A 143 40.70 13.73 -38.56
CA VAL A 143 40.66 12.28 -38.79
C VAL A 143 40.27 11.56 -37.50
N LEU A 144 40.97 11.84 -36.40
CA LEU A 144 40.71 11.16 -35.14
C LEU A 144 39.34 11.50 -34.57
N ASN A 145 38.83 12.73 -34.77
CA ASN A 145 37.48 13.08 -34.32
C ASN A 145 36.40 12.33 -35.13
N VAL A 146 36.60 12.10 -36.43
CA VAL A 146 35.68 11.28 -37.24
C VAL A 146 35.71 9.81 -36.78
N MET A 147 36.91 9.23 -36.63
CA MET A 147 37.07 7.86 -36.13
C MET A 147 36.45 7.68 -34.75
N LYS A 148 36.74 8.60 -33.82
CA LYS A 148 36.18 8.65 -32.47
C LYS A 148 34.65 8.74 -32.51
N LYS A 149 34.07 9.70 -33.23
CA LYS A 149 32.61 9.86 -33.34
C LYS A 149 31.91 8.62 -33.88
N TRP A 150 32.54 7.95 -34.84
CA TRP A 150 32.00 6.73 -35.41
C TRP A 150 32.01 5.58 -34.39
N CYS A 151 33.09 5.41 -33.64
CA CYS A 151 33.18 4.42 -32.55
C CYS A 151 32.19 4.75 -31.42
N ASP A 152 32.15 6.02 -30.97
CA ASP A 152 31.22 6.53 -29.95
C ASP A 152 29.77 6.18 -30.31
N LYS A 153 29.34 6.46 -31.54
CA LYS A 153 27.96 6.20 -31.99
C LYS A 153 27.57 4.73 -31.86
N ARG A 154 28.52 3.81 -32.04
CA ARG A 154 28.26 2.37 -31.99
C ARG A 154 28.27 1.83 -30.58
N LEU A 155 29.19 2.32 -29.75
CA LEU A 155 29.30 1.93 -28.36
C LEU A 155 28.17 2.53 -27.51
N LEU A 156 27.64 3.71 -27.84
CA LEU A 156 26.47 4.28 -27.17
C LEU A 156 25.20 3.42 -27.31
N ASP A 157 25.14 2.51 -28.29
CA ASP A 157 24.03 1.58 -28.51
C ASP A 157 24.54 0.16 -28.88
N TYR A 158 25.55 -0.34 -28.17
CA TYR A 158 26.20 -1.61 -28.51
C TYR A 158 25.26 -2.82 -28.46
N HIS A 159 24.22 -2.81 -27.61
CA HIS A 159 23.21 -3.86 -27.55
C HIS A 159 22.46 -4.08 -28.86
N ARG A 160 22.35 -3.03 -29.68
CA ARG A 160 21.72 -3.06 -31.01
C ARG A 160 22.73 -3.35 -32.12
N ASN A 161 23.95 -2.86 -31.97
CA ASN A 161 24.99 -2.97 -33.00
C ASN A 161 25.76 -4.29 -32.95
N PHE A 162 25.85 -4.93 -31.78
CA PHE A 162 26.61 -6.15 -31.59
C PHE A 162 25.76 -7.27 -30.99
N ASN A 163 26.12 -8.50 -31.34
CA ASN A 163 25.54 -9.72 -30.79
C ASN A 163 26.68 -10.68 -30.40
N ARG A 164 26.36 -11.91 -29.99
CA ARG A 164 27.36 -12.88 -29.55
C ARG A 164 28.41 -13.21 -30.61
N GLU A 165 28.07 -13.13 -31.89
CA GLU A 165 28.96 -13.43 -33.02
C GLU A 165 29.84 -12.22 -33.36
N THR A 166 29.29 -11.01 -33.27
CA THR A 166 29.99 -9.77 -33.65
C THR A 166 30.68 -9.06 -32.48
N VAL A 167 30.57 -9.59 -31.26
CA VAL A 167 31.15 -8.96 -30.07
C VAL A 167 32.68 -8.84 -30.14
N GLY A 168 33.37 -9.69 -30.92
CA GLY A 168 34.80 -9.55 -31.20
C GLY A 168 35.16 -8.23 -31.91
N LEU A 169 34.25 -7.67 -32.71
CA LEU A 169 34.45 -6.35 -33.35
C LEU A 169 34.50 -5.23 -32.29
N MET A 170 33.70 -5.35 -31.24
CA MET A 170 33.69 -4.41 -30.12
C MET A 170 35.03 -4.44 -29.36
N GLU A 171 35.61 -5.64 -29.19
CA GLU A 171 36.93 -5.82 -28.57
C GLU A 171 38.04 -5.11 -29.36
N ASN A 172 37.98 -5.11 -30.69
CA ASN A 172 38.92 -4.39 -31.56
C ASN A 172 38.65 -2.87 -31.61
N MET A 173 37.39 -2.45 -31.46
CA MET A 173 36.97 -1.04 -31.53
C MET A 173 37.38 -0.22 -30.30
N LEU A 174 37.34 -0.81 -29.11
CA LEU A 174 37.68 -0.12 -27.85
C LEU A 174 39.14 0.40 -27.82
N PRO A 175 40.18 -0.41 -28.14
CA PRO A 175 41.56 0.07 -28.23
C PRO A 175 41.74 1.25 -29.19
N LEU A 176 41.10 1.19 -30.37
CA LEU A 176 41.13 2.26 -31.37
C LEU A 176 40.51 3.55 -30.82
N LEU A 177 39.32 3.46 -30.23
CA LEU A 177 38.62 4.59 -29.63
C LEU A 177 39.46 5.26 -28.53
N PHE A 178 39.98 4.48 -27.57
CA PHE A 178 40.74 5.03 -26.45
C PHE A 178 42.06 5.63 -26.90
N SER A 179 42.73 5.03 -27.89
CA SER A 179 43.96 5.58 -28.45
C SER A 179 43.70 6.88 -29.23
N ALA A 180 42.68 6.93 -30.07
CA ALA A 180 42.30 8.14 -30.79
C ALA A 180 41.89 9.27 -29.82
N THR A 181 41.14 8.94 -28.77
CA THR A 181 40.71 9.89 -27.73
C THR A 181 41.92 10.42 -26.95
N LYS A 182 42.84 9.54 -26.55
CA LYS A 182 44.06 9.92 -25.84
C LYS A 182 44.94 10.89 -26.64
N ILE A 183 45.16 10.61 -27.93
CA ILE A 183 45.94 11.51 -28.80
C ILE A 183 45.25 12.87 -28.94
N LEU A 184 43.93 12.89 -29.08
CA LEU A 184 43.16 14.14 -29.17
C LEU A 184 43.26 14.97 -27.88
N GLU A 185 43.21 14.34 -26.71
CA GLU A 185 43.24 15.02 -25.41
C GLU A 185 44.65 15.47 -24.99
N GLU A 186 45.67 14.63 -25.20
CA GLU A 186 47.04 14.87 -24.74
C GLU A 186 47.89 15.63 -25.76
N ASP A 187 47.73 15.35 -27.05
CA ASP A 187 48.68 15.78 -28.09
C ASP A 187 48.14 16.92 -28.98
N VAL A 188 46.82 17.17 -29.04
CA VAL A 188 46.21 18.21 -29.90
C VAL A 188 45.91 19.50 -29.10
N PRO A 189 46.57 20.63 -29.41
CA PRO A 189 46.36 21.90 -28.72
C PRO A 189 44.90 22.40 -28.84
N TYR A 190 44.35 22.91 -27.74
CA TYR A 190 43.00 23.51 -27.65
C TYR A 190 41.82 22.56 -27.94
N TYR A 191 42.05 21.25 -28.08
CA TYR A 191 40.98 20.28 -28.33
C TYR A 191 39.91 20.27 -27.23
N VAL A 192 40.33 20.25 -25.96
CA VAL A 192 39.41 20.25 -24.80
C VAL A 192 38.54 21.52 -24.75
N ASN A 193 39.10 22.69 -25.12
CA ASN A 193 38.35 23.95 -25.16
C ASN A 193 37.31 23.97 -26.30
N SER A 194 37.57 23.26 -27.41
CA SER A 194 36.67 23.21 -28.56
C SER A 194 35.40 22.37 -28.34
N LEU A 195 35.41 21.46 -27.34
CA LEU A 195 34.24 20.68 -26.93
C LEU A 195 33.23 21.51 -26.14
N GLN A 196 33.68 22.52 -25.40
CA GLN A 196 32.81 23.40 -24.58
C GLN A 196 32.08 24.48 -25.39
N GLU A 197 32.55 24.85 -26.58
CA GLU A 197 31.96 25.96 -27.36
C GLU A 197 30.88 25.53 -28.37
N LYS A 198 30.68 24.23 -28.62
CA LYS A 198 29.68 23.73 -29.59
C LYS A 198 28.69 22.73 -28.97
N GLY A 199 27.63 23.27 -28.35
CA GLY A 199 26.29 22.68 -28.40
C GLY A 199 25.75 22.05 -27.13
N ASP A 200 24.71 22.71 -26.61
CA ASP A 200 23.51 22.26 -25.89
C ASP A 200 23.34 20.76 -25.53
N ALA A 201 22.97 20.54 -24.26
CA ALA A 201 22.51 19.30 -23.61
C ALA A 201 23.53 18.18 -23.28
N GLY A 202 23.97 18.18 -22.02
CA GLY A 202 24.51 17.02 -21.30
C GLY A 202 25.81 17.34 -20.57
N GLU A 203 25.77 17.45 -19.25
CA GLU A 203 26.96 17.42 -18.40
C GLU A 203 27.83 16.22 -18.83
N GLU A 204 29.06 16.46 -19.33
CA GLU A 204 30.02 15.38 -19.47
C GLU A 204 30.28 14.84 -18.05
N PRO A 205 29.92 13.58 -17.75
CA PRO A 205 30.21 13.06 -16.44
C PRO A 205 31.73 12.93 -16.34
N THR A 206 32.28 13.43 -15.24
CA THR A 206 33.69 13.29 -14.83
C THR A 206 34.12 11.84 -14.56
N GLY A 207 33.44 10.87 -15.18
CA GLY A 207 33.56 9.43 -14.99
C GLY A 207 34.11 8.70 -16.22
N ASN A 208 34.25 7.38 -16.09
CA ASN A 208 34.80 6.53 -17.13
C ASN A 208 33.89 6.49 -18.38
N ARG A 209 34.43 6.69 -19.59
CA ARG A 209 33.64 6.67 -20.85
C ARG A 209 32.90 5.35 -21.08
N VAL A 210 33.46 4.23 -20.63
CA VAL A 210 32.81 2.91 -20.70
C VAL A 210 31.49 2.90 -19.95
N ASP A 211 31.49 3.52 -18.78
CA ASP A 211 30.32 3.62 -17.92
C ASP A 211 29.20 4.42 -18.62
N LEU A 212 29.52 5.50 -19.35
CA LEU A 212 28.57 6.18 -20.22
C LEU A 212 27.99 5.27 -21.31
N TYR A 213 28.82 4.47 -22.00
CA TYR A 213 28.34 3.56 -23.04
C TYR A 213 27.41 2.47 -22.50
N VAL A 214 27.77 1.85 -21.37
CA VAL A 214 26.93 0.86 -20.67
C VAL A 214 25.58 1.46 -20.30
N ARG A 215 25.58 2.61 -19.62
CA ARG A 215 24.34 3.27 -19.21
C ARG A 215 23.47 3.67 -20.40
N SER A 216 24.06 4.24 -21.45
CA SER A 216 23.36 4.65 -22.67
C SER A 216 22.74 3.45 -23.40
N SER A 217 23.54 2.42 -23.67
CA SER A 217 23.09 1.28 -24.46
C SER A 217 22.02 0.47 -23.74
N LEU A 218 22.13 0.27 -22.42
CA LEU A 218 21.09 -0.43 -21.66
C LEU A 218 19.79 0.36 -21.56
N ARG A 219 19.85 1.69 -21.44
CA ARG A 219 18.65 2.54 -21.49
C ARG A 219 17.95 2.39 -22.84
N ASN A 220 18.70 2.41 -23.94
CA ASN A 220 18.15 2.20 -25.28
C ASN A 220 17.55 0.78 -25.44
N ALA A 221 18.27 -0.25 -25.01
CA ALA A 221 17.79 -1.63 -25.06
C ALA A 221 16.53 -1.85 -24.21
N PHE A 222 16.47 -1.23 -23.03
CA PHE A 222 15.30 -1.26 -22.16
C PHE A 222 14.10 -0.52 -22.79
N ALA A 223 14.32 0.65 -23.39
CA ALA A 223 13.27 1.40 -24.07
C ALA A 223 12.70 0.61 -25.27
N GLN A 224 13.58 0.03 -26.09
CA GLN A 224 13.17 -0.80 -27.23
C GLN A 224 12.38 -2.04 -26.77
N MET A 225 12.83 -2.71 -25.70
CA MET A 225 12.12 -3.84 -25.11
C MET A 225 10.69 -3.46 -24.69
N LEU A 226 10.49 -2.25 -24.16
CA LEU A 226 9.21 -1.74 -23.73
C LEU A 226 8.29 -1.42 -24.93
N GLU A 227 8.84 -0.84 -25.99
CA GLU A 227 8.14 -0.62 -27.26
C GLU A 227 7.69 -1.94 -27.91
N ASP A 228 8.57 -2.95 -27.96
CA ASP A 228 8.26 -4.27 -28.54
C ASP A 228 7.14 -4.99 -27.78
N LEU A 229 7.07 -4.82 -26.46
CA LEU A 229 5.99 -5.35 -25.65
C LEU A 229 4.67 -4.64 -25.93
N ASN A 230 4.71 -3.34 -26.20
CA ASN A 230 3.54 -2.53 -26.54
C ASN A 230 2.98 -2.88 -27.92
N ILE A 231 3.85 -3.10 -28.92
CA ILE A 231 3.46 -3.51 -30.27
C ILE A 231 2.83 -4.90 -30.27
N ASN A 232 3.41 -5.85 -29.54
CA ASN A 232 2.85 -7.20 -29.45
C ASN A 232 1.56 -7.28 -28.61
N GLY A 233 1.35 -6.34 -27.68
CA GLY A 233 0.11 -6.22 -26.90
C GLY A 233 -1.13 -5.84 -27.73
N THR A 234 -0.96 -5.24 -28.92
CA THR A 234 -2.08 -4.90 -29.82
C THR A 234 -2.67 -6.09 -30.59
N LYS A 235 -2.04 -7.27 -30.56
CA LYS A 235 -2.49 -8.46 -31.30
C LYS A 235 -3.29 -9.48 -30.48
N THR A 236 -3.38 -9.30 -29.16
CA THR A 236 -4.18 -10.15 -28.27
C THR A 236 -5.35 -9.35 -27.74
N SER A 237 -6.55 -9.76 -28.16
CA SER A 237 -7.84 -9.22 -27.73
C SER A 237 -8.11 -9.58 -26.26
N GLU A 238 -7.62 -8.75 -25.34
CA GLU A 238 -8.12 -8.53 -23.98
C GLU A 238 -7.33 -7.34 -23.39
N PRO A 239 -7.93 -6.47 -22.55
CA PRO A 239 -7.19 -5.41 -21.88
C PRO A 239 -6.18 -6.05 -20.94
N GLN A 240 -4.95 -6.25 -21.43
CA GLN A 240 -3.87 -6.79 -20.63
C GLN A 240 -3.68 -5.88 -19.42
N GLU A 241 -3.92 -6.40 -18.21
CA GLU A 241 -3.75 -5.62 -17.00
C GLU A 241 -2.32 -5.10 -16.96
N VAL A 242 -2.16 -3.81 -16.69
CA VAL A 242 -0.84 -3.13 -16.65
C VAL A 242 0.13 -3.86 -15.70
N SER A 243 -0.40 -4.56 -14.70
CA SER A 243 0.30 -5.46 -13.79
C SER A 243 1.06 -6.59 -14.51
N GLU A 244 0.43 -7.28 -15.45
CA GLU A 244 1.04 -8.37 -16.23
C GLU A 244 2.18 -7.86 -17.10
N VAL A 245 1.99 -6.70 -17.73
CA VAL A 245 3.02 -6.05 -18.57
C VAL A 245 4.24 -5.72 -17.71
N LEU A 246 4.05 -5.13 -16.52
CA LEU A 246 5.16 -4.84 -15.61
C LEU A 246 5.89 -6.10 -15.14
N ILE A 247 5.16 -7.17 -14.82
CA ILE A 247 5.77 -8.46 -14.44
C ILE A 247 6.61 -9.00 -15.59
N LYS A 248 6.13 -8.89 -16.83
CA LYS A 248 6.85 -9.33 -18.03
C LYS A 248 8.08 -8.45 -18.31
N VAL A 249 7.97 -7.13 -18.17
CA VAL A 249 9.11 -6.20 -18.25
C VAL A 249 10.16 -6.60 -17.22
N ALA A 250 9.79 -6.84 -15.96
CA ALA A 250 10.73 -7.25 -14.93
C ALA A 250 11.49 -8.55 -15.28
N ARG A 251 10.82 -9.55 -15.91
CA ARG A 251 11.49 -10.77 -16.41
C ARG A 251 12.50 -10.47 -17.50
N LYS A 252 12.09 -9.72 -18.52
CA LYS A 252 13.00 -9.36 -19.61
C LYS A 252 14.14 -8.44 -19.16
N THR A 253 13.95 -7.60 -18.15
CA THR A 253 15.03 -6.81 -17.54
C THR A 253 16.08 -7.70 -16.89
N GLU A 254 15.65 -8.77 -16.20
CA GLU A 254 16.57 -9.76 -15.63
C GLU A 254 17.34 -10.50 -16.73
N GLU A 255 16.64 -10.93 -17.79
CA GLU A 255 17.27 -11.55 -18.97
C GLU A 255 18.28 -10.61 -19.66
N LEU A 256 17.97 -9.32 -19.74
CA LEU A 256 18.88 -8.31 -20.30
C LEU A 256 20.13 -8.14 -19.42
N GLY A 257 19.99 -8.17 -18.09
CA GLY A 257 21.12 -8.16 -17.17
C GLY A 257 22.02 -9.39 -17.31
N VAL A 258 21.43 -10.58 -17.49
CA VAL A 258 22.17 -11.82 -17.76
C VAL A 258 22.88 -11.74 -19.11
N LYS A 259 22.21 -11.24 -20.16
CA LYS A 259 22.81 -11.04 -21.50
C LYS A 259 24.02 -10.10 -21.43
N GLU A 260 23.91 -9.01 -20.67
CA GLU A 260 25.01 -8.07 -20.46
C GLU A 260 26.20 -8.74 -19.80
N ARG A 261 25.97 -9.46 -18.70
CA ARG A 261 27.01 -10.21 -17.97
C ARG A 261 27.71 -11.24 -18.87
N ASP A 262 26.95 -11.97 -19.69
CA ASP A 262 27.48 -13.13 -20.41
C ASP A 262 28.15 -12.74 -21.75
N ILE A 263 27.69 -11.67 -22.41
CA ILE A 263 28.18 -11.28 -23.75
C ILE A 263 29.15 -10.11 -23.69
N PHE A 264 28.79 -9.02 -23.00
CA PHE A 264 29.49 -7.73 -23.14
C PHE A 264 30.44 -7.44 -21.99
N SER A 265 30.04 -7.77 -20.76
CA SER A 265 30.84 -7.52 -19.56
C SER A 265 32.26 -8.12 -19.61
N PRO A 266 32.52 -9.33 -20.16
CA PRO A 266 33.89 -9.87 -20.23
C PRO A 266 34.87 -9.00 -21.03
N ILE A 267 34.37 -8.28 -22.05
CA ILE A 267 35.18 -7.38 -22.88
C ILE A 267 35.32 -6.02 -22.20
N LEU A 268 34.22 -5.50 -21.66
CA LEU A 268 34.17 -4.21 -20.99
C LEU A 268 34.98 -4.19 -19.69
N LYS A 269 35.11 -5.32 -19.00
CA LYS A 269 35.86 -5.44 -17.74
C LYS A 269 37.33 -5.06 -17.88
N LYS A 270 37.92 -5.22 -19.08
CA LYS A 270 39.28 -4.78 -19.41
C LYS A 270 39.47 -3.26 -19.32
N TRP A 271 38.37 -2.51 -19.45
CA TRP A 271 38.35 -1.04 -19.50
C TRP A 271 37.60 -0.41 -18.32
N HIS A 272 36.75 -1.20 -17.64
CA HIS A 272 35.98 -0.79 -16.48
C HIS A 272 35.77 -1.98 -15.52
N PRO A 273 36.44 -2.02 -14.35
CA PRO A 273 36.44 -3.19 -13.46
C PRO A 273 35.06 -3.65 -12.99
N VAL A 274 34.07 -2.75 -12.92
CA VAL A 274 32.69 -3.03 -12.47
C VAL A 274 31.62 -2.78 -13.55
N ALA A 275 31.91 -3.16 -14.80
CA ALA A 275 31.02 -2.92 -15.95
C ALA A 275 29.62 -3.57 -15.80
N ALA A 276 29.55 -4.82 -15.33
CA ALA A 276 28.27 -5.50 -15.11
C ALA A 276 27.52 -4.89 -13.91
N GLY A 277 28.26 -4.35 -12.92
CA GLY A 277 27.70 -3.57 -11.83
C GLY A 277 26.99 -2.31 -12.31
N VAL A 278 27.64 -1.51 -13.16
CA VAL A 278 27.05 -0.31 -13.79
C VAL A 278 25.79 -0.66 -14.59
N ALA A 279 25.83 -1.80 -15.28
CA ALA A 279 24.69 -2.30 -16.02
C ALA A 279 23.49 -2.64 -15.11
N ALA A 280 23.74 -3.37 -14.02
CA ALA A 280 22.73 -3.74 -13.05
C ALA A 280 22.08 -2.51 -12.41
N VAL A 281 22.86 -1.49 -12.03
CA VAL A 281 22.33 -0.20 -11.52
C VAL A 281 21.43 0.48 -12.55
N THR A 282 21.86 0.49 -13.81
CA THR A 282 21.10 1.14 -14.90
C THR A 282 19.75 0.46 -15.09
N LEU A 283 19.74 -0.87 -15.19
CA LEU A 283 18.51 -1.66 -15.34
C LEU A 283 17.59 -1.54 -14.11
N HIS A 284 18.16 -1.53 -12.91
CA HIS A 284 17.44 -1.31 -11.67
C HIS A 284 16.76 0.06 -11.66
N THR A 285 17.47 1.11 -12.08
CA THR A 285 16.94 2.48 -12.14
C THR A 285 15.82 2.60 -13.19
N CYS A 286 16.01 2.00 -14.37
CA CYS A 286 15.01 1.99 -15.44
C CYS A 286 13.71 1.33 -14.98
N TYR A 287 13.78 0.13 -14.42
CA TYR A 287 12.59 -0.56 -13.91
C TYR A 287 11.99 0.13 -12.69
N GLY A 288 12.82 0.63 -11.76
CA GLY A 288 12.39 1.35 -10.58
C GLY A 288 11.58 2.61 -10.91
N THR A 289 11.93 3.32 -11.99
CA THR A 289 11.18 4.48 -12.47
C THR A 289 9.77 4.08 -12.93
N LEU A 290 9.64 2.98 -13.67
CA LEU A 290 8.32 2.45 -14.09
C LEU A 290 7.50 1.96 -12.90
N LEU A 291 8.14 1.23 -11.98
CA LEU A 291 7.50 0.73 -10.78
C LEU A 291 6.93 1.88 -9.94
N LYS A 292 7.71 2.95 -9.75
CA LYS A 292 7.25 4.15 -9.02
C LYS A 292 6.05 4.81 -9.68
N GLN A 293 6.01 4.90 -11.01
CA GLN A 293 4.86 5.44 -11.74
C GLN A 293 3.61 4.57 -11.54
N TYR A 294 3.75 3.24 -11.62
CA TYR A 294 2.65 2.29 -11.43
C TYR A 294 2.01 2.38 -10.02
N LEU A 295 2.83 2.52 -8.98
CA LEU A 295 2.39 2.54 -7.59
C LEU A 295 1.52 3.76 -7.20
N THR A 296 1.43 4.78 -8.06
CA THR A 296 0.64 5.99 -7.75
C THR A 296 -0.88 5.82 -7.87
N SER A 297 -1.39 4.71 -8.42
CA SER A 297 -2.81 4.66 -8.82
C SER A 297 -3.54 3.30 -8.73
N LYS A 298 -3.02 2.28 -8.02
CA LYS A 298 -3.53 0.89 -8.18
C LYS A 298 -3.93 0.16 -6.90
N SER A 299 -4.85 -0.79 -7.08
CA SER A 299 -5.44 -1.67 -6.06
C SER A 299 -4.42 -2.67 -5.51
N LEU A 300 -4.68 -3.19 -4.31
CA LEU A 300 -3.77 -4.09 -3.58
C LEU A 300 -3.44 -5.38 -4.35
N ASN A 301 -4.44 -6.09 -4.85
CA ASN A 301 -4.30 -7.49 -5.31
C ASN A 301 -3.33 -7.62 -6.49
N GLU A 302 -3.46 -6.76 -7.50
CA GLU A 302 -2.59 -6.74 -8.68
C GLU A 302 -1.19 -6.19 -8.35
N THR A 303 -1.11 -5.24 -7.42
CA THR A 303 0.13 -4.54 -7.06
C THR A 303 1.08 -5.43 -6.27
N VAL A 304 0.57 -6.33 -5.43
CA VAL A 304 1.39 -7.28 -4.67
C VAL A 304 2.24 -8.17 -5.58
N LEU A 305 1.65 -8.72 -6.64
CA LEU A 305 2.37 -9.61 -7.56
C LEU A 305 3.49 -8.87 -8.31
N VAL A 306 3.22 -7.63 -8.72
CA VAL A 306 4.22 -6.74 -9.33
C VAL A 306 5.36 -6.46 -8.35
N LEU A 307 5.05 -6.12 -7.10
CA LEU A 307 6.03 -5.84 -6.05
C LEU A 307 6.89 -7.06 -5.72
N GLN A 308 6.30 -8.26 -5.62
CA GLN A 308 7.07 -9.49 -5.42
C GLN A 308 8.02 -9.79 -6.57
N ARG A 309 7.56 -9.60 -7.82
CA ARG A 309 8.42 -9.78 -8.99
C ARG A 309 9.54 -8.73 -9.02
N ALA A 310 9.24 -7.49 -8.67
CA ALA A 310 10.22 -6.40 -8.53
C ALA A 310 11.29 -6.75 -7.49
N GLY A 311 10.90 -7.28 -6.32
CA GLY A 311 11.85 -7.72 -5.30
C GLY A 311 12.74 -8.88 -5.75
N LYS A 312 12.22 -9.80 -6.57
CA LYS A 312 13.06 -10.84 -7.21
C LYS A 312 14.05 -10.25 -8.20
N LEU A 313 13.62 -9.30 -9.04
CA LEU A 313 14.49 -8.60 -9.99
C LEU A 313 15.59 -7.83 -9.25
N GLU A 314 15.24 -7.08 -8.21
CA GLU A 314 16.22 -6.34 -7.39
C GLU A 314 17.28 -7.27 -6.80
N LYS A 315 16.89 -8.40 -6.23
CA LYS A 315 17.83 -9.41 -5.72
C LYS A 315 18.76 -9.95 -6.81
N ALA A 316 18.24 -10.24 -8.00
CA ALA A 316 19.04 -10.72 -9.13
C ALA A 316 20.05 -9.65 -9.59
N LEU A 317 19.64 -8.38 -9.70
CA LEU A 317 20.52 -7.28 -10.09
C LEU A 317 21.57 -6.99 -9.02
N VAL A 318 21.22 -7.01 -7.73
CA VAL A 318 22.19 -6.88 -6.63
C VAL A 318 23.20 -8.03 -6.66
N GLN A 319 22.76 -9.25 -6.95
CA GLN A 319 23.67 -10.39 -7.10
C GLN A 319 24.67 -10.17 -8.25
N LEU A 320 24.22 -9.62 -9.40
CA LEU A 320 25.14 -9.27 -10.50
C LEU A 320 26.20 -8.25 -10.06
N VAL A 321 25.82 -7.22 -9.29
CA VAL A 321 26.78 -6.23 -8.76
C VAL A 321 27.79 -6.89 -7.83
N VAL A 322 27.34 -7.77 -6.94
CA VAL A 322 28.22 -8.49 -6.00
C VAL A 322 29.21 -9.38 -6.74
N GLU A 323 28.75 -10.17 -7.71
CA GLU A 323 29.58 -11.06 -8.53
C GLU A 323 30.65 -10.29 -9.33
N ASP A 324 30.30 -9.13 -9.89
CA ASP A 324 31.22 -8.32 -10.69
C ASP A 324 32.28 -7.61 -9.83
N SER A 325 31.93 -7.30 -8.59
CA SER A 325 32.76 -6.49 -7.68
C SER A 325 33.90 -7.24 -6.98
N VAL A 326 34.05 -8.55 -7.20
CA VAL A 326 35.06 -9.39 -6.52
C VAL A 326 36.49 -8.89 -6.74
N GLU A 327 36.78 -8.29 -7.89
CA GLU A 327 38.10 -7.77 -8.26
C GLU A 327 38.25 -6.26 -8.01
N CYS A 328 37.24 -5.59 -7.46
CA CYS A 328 37.24 -4.15 -7.20
C CYS A 328 37.74 -3.83 -5.78
N GLU A 329 38.60 -2.82 -5.62
CA GLU A 329 39.17 -2.44 -4.31
C GLU A 329 38.11 -2.08 -3.26
N ASP A 330 37.00 -1.46 -3.68
CA ASP A 330 35.89 -1.09 -2.80
C ASP A 330 34.84 -2.21 -2.63
N GLY A 331 35.04 -3.37 -3.28
CA GLY A 331 34.08 -4.48 -3.24
C GLY A 331 32.68 -4.07 -3.71
N GLY A 332 32.58 -3.12 -4.65
CA GLY A 332 31.33 -2.70 -5.26
C GLY A 332 30.47 -1.76 -4.42
N LYS A 333 30.92 -1.30 -3.25
CA LYS A 333 30.08 -0.47 -2.35
C LYS A 333 29.62 0.83 -2.99
N MET A 334 30.47 1.50 -3.78
CA MET A 334 30.08 2.70 -4.52
C MET A 334 28.93 2.43 -5.50
N ILE A 335 28.99 1.33 -6.25
CA ILE A 335 27.94 0.95 -7.21
C ILE A 335 26.64 0.55 -6.49
N VAL A 336 26.73 -0.23 -5.41
CA VAL A 336 25.56 -0.63 -4.62
C VAL A 336 24.85 0.59 -4.01
N ARG A 337 25.57 1.65 -3.64
CA ARG A 337 24.97 2.89 -3.11
C ARG A 337 24.15 3.66 -4.15
N GLU A 338 24.42 3.48 -5.45
CA GLU A 338 23.58 4.06 -6.50
C GLU A 338 22.23 3.34 -6.63
N MET A 339 22.11 2.09 -6.13
CA MET A 339 20.84 1.36 -6.10
C MET A 339 20.00 1.75 -4.89
N VAL A 340 18.93 2.52 -5.14
CA VAL A 340 17.94 2.85 -4.11
C VAL A 340 16.96 1.66 -3.97
N PRO A 341 16.88 0.97 -2.82
CA PRO A 341 16.01 -0.20 -2.68
C PRO A 341 14.56 0.10 -3.07
N TYR A 342 13.87 -0.87 -3.66
CA TYR A 342 12.45 -0.75 -4.01
C TYR A 342 11.53 -0.76 -2.79
N GLU A 343 12.04 -1.08 -1.60
CA GLU A 343 11.29 -1.11 -0.33
C GLU A 343 10.03 -2.01 -0.39
N VAL A 344 10.11 -3.12 -1.12
CA VAL A 344 8.96 -4.01 -1.41
C VAL A 344 8.17 -4.37 -0.16
N ASP A 345 8.84 -4.78 0.92
CA ASP A 345 8.16 -5.19 2.15
C ASP A 345 7.43 -4.03 2.83
N ALA A 346 8.05 -2.84 2.88
CA ALA A 346 7.43 -1.65 3.46
C ALA A 346 6.22 -1.18 2.63
N LEU A 347 6.32 -1.26 1.29
CA LEU A 347 5.22 -0.95 0.38
C LEU A 347 4.04 -1.92 0.56
N ILE A 348 4.31 -3.22 0.66
CA ILE A 348 3.27 -4.23 0.91
C ILE A 348 2.57 -3.97 2.24
N VAL A 349 3.32 -3.73 3.32
CA VAL A 349 2.73 -3.42 4.65
C VAL A 349 1.86 -2.17 4.59
N ARG A 350 2.31 -1.13 3.89
CA ARG A 350 1.53 0.11 3.72
C ARG A 350 0.22 -0.14 2.97
N LEU A 351 0.26 -0.88 1.86
CA LEU A 351 -0.92 -1.19 1.07
C LEU A 351 -1.90 -2.09 1.86
N MET A 352 -1.39 -3.05 2.63
CA MET A 352 -2.22 -3.89 3.51
C MET A 352 -2.94 -3.07 4.57
N LYS A 353 -2.24 -2.14 5.24
CA LYS A 353 -2.86 -1.24 6.21
C LYS A 353 -3.95 -0.38 5.60
N GLN A 354 -3.72 0.15 4.40
CA GLN A 354 -4.72 0.91 3.66
C GLN A 354 -5.95 0.04 3.33
N TRP A 355 -5.74 -1.17 2.83
CA TRP A 355 -6.82 -2.11 2.53
C TRP A 355 -7.64 -2.46 3.78
N ILE A 356 -6.99 -2.73 4.92
CA ILE A 356 -7.67 -3.00 6.19
C ILE A 356 -8.52 -1.78 6.57
N GLN A 357 -7.97 -0.57 6.52
CA GLN A 357 -8.72 0.65 6.82
C GLN A 357 -9.94 0.84 5.92
N GLU A 358 -9.80 0.63 4.61
CA GLU A 358 -10.92 0.72 3.65
C GLU A 358 -11.99 -0.34 3.92
N ARG A 359 -11.60 -1.57 4.25
CA ARG A 359 -12.54 -2.64 4.64
C ARG A 359 -13.27 -2.29 5.93
N LEU A 360 -12.57 -1.87 6.98
CA LEU A 360 -13.17 -1.47 8.25
C LEU A 360 -14.10 -0.27 8.10
N GLN A 361 -13.78 0.67 7.20
CA GLN A 361 -14.67 1.79 6.88
C GLN A 361 -15.99 1.32 6.27
N LYS A 362 -15.96 0.34 5.35
CA LYS A 362 -17.19 -0.29 4.84
C LYS A 362 -17.99 -0.97 5.95
N GLY A 363 -17.31 -1.63 6.90
CA GLY A 363 -17.96 -2.20 8.09
C GLY A 363 -18.77 -1.17 8.88
N LYS A 364 -18.19 0.03 9.09
CA LYS A 364 -18.90 1.15 9.74
C LYS A 364 -20.11 1.64 8.94
N GLU A 365 -20.04 1.63 7.62
CA GLU A 365 -21.17 1.98 6.74
C GLU A 365 -22.33 0.99 6.87
N TYR A 366 -22.06 -0.32 7.02
CA TYR A 366 -23.10 -1.31 7.32
C TYR A 366 -23.82 -1.01 8.64
N ILE A 367 -23.07 -0.64 9.69
CA ILE A 367 -23.66 -0.27 10.99
C ILE A 367 -24.51 1.01 10.86
N LEU A 368 -24.00 2.02 10.16
CA LEU A 368 -24.74 3.26 9.95
C LEU A 368 -26.04 3.02 9.16
N ARG A 369 -26.00 2.16 8.15
CA ARG A 369 -27.18 1.74 7.40
C ARG A 369 -28.18 1.00 8.29
N ALA A 370 -27.70 0.08 9.13
CA ALA A 370 -28.54 -0.64 10.09
C ALA A 370 -29.26 0.34 11.03
N LYS A 371 -28.56 1.34 11.57
CA LYS A 371 -29.16 2.38 12.44
C LYS A 371 -30.32 3.14 11.80
N GLN A 372 -30.33 3.28 10.49
CA GLN A 372 -31.34 4.06 9.76
C GLN A 372 -32.50 3.22 9.24
N THR A 373 -32.27 1.94 8.93
CA THR A 373 -33.19 1.11 8.14
C THR A 373 -33.69 -0.13 8.86
N GLU A 374 -33.12 -0.48 10.02
CA GLU A 374 -33.46 -1.71 10.71
C GLU A 374 -34.90 -1.68 11.26
N THR A 375 -35.59 -2.80 11.06
CA THR A 375 -36.99 -3.01 11.50
C THR A 375 -37.12 -4.07 12.58
N TRP A 376 -36.03 -4.77 12.90
CA TRP A 376 -35.95 -5.85 13.90
C TRP A 376 -36.84 -7.05 13.61
N ASN A 377 -37.28 -7.20 12.36
CA ASN A 377 -38.05 -8.36 11.93
C ASN A 377 -37.13 -9.55 11.67
N PRO A 378 -37.51 -10.78 12.10
CA PRO A 378 -36.74 -11.97 11.80
C PRO A 378 -36.75 -12.24 10.29
N LYS A 379 -35.62 -12.65 9.74
CA LYS A 379 -35.47 -12.94 8.31
C LYS A 379 -36.38 -14.08 7.84
N SER A 380 -36.54 -15.12 8.66
CA SER A 380 -37.50 -16.20 8.44
C SER A 380 -37.80 -16.96 9.74
N LYS A 381 -38.72 -17.93 9.70
CA LYS A 381 -39.00 -18.80 10.86
C LYS A 381 -37.80 -19.67 11.27
N THR A 382 -36.94 -20.01 10.32
CA THR A 382 -35.73 -20.81 10.56
C THR A 382 -34.50 -19.96 10.84
N GLU A 383 -34.59 -18.65 10.61
CA GLU A 383 -33.51 -17.66 10.82
C GLU A 383 -34.04 -16.54 11.73
N PRO A 384 -34.09 -16.78 13.06
CA PRO A 384 -34.67 -15.85 14.03
C PRO A 384 -33.71 -14.69 14.37
N TYR A 385 -33.13 -14.06 13.35
CA TYR A 385 -32.23 -12.92 13.46
C TYR A 385 -32.59 -11.85 12.43
N ALA A 386 -32.24 -10.60 12.74
CA ALA A 386 -32.52 -9.43 11.91
C ALA A 386 -31.66 -9.41 10.64
N HIS A 387 -32.09 -8.63 9.64
CA HIS A 387 -31.37 -8.51 8.37
C HIS A 387 -29.96 -7.91 8.54
N SER A 388 -29.82 -6.84 9.34
CA SER A 388 -28.50 -6.22 9.58
C SER A 388 -27.50 -7.15 10.25
N ALA A 389 -27.94 -8.02 11.17
CA ALA A 389 -27.07 -9.02 11.79
C ALA A 389 -26.48 -9.98 10.74
N ALA A 390 -27.30 -10.41 9.77
CA ALA A 390 -26.86 -11.27 8.69
C ALA A 390 -25.87 -10.56 7.75
N GLU A 391 -26.13 -9.29 7.41
CA GLU A 391 -25.24 -8.49 6.57
C GLU A 391 -23.86 -8.30 7.23
N ILE A 392 -23.81 -7.97 8.52
CA ILE A 392 -22.56 -7.76 9.26
C ILE A 392 -21.75 -9.05 9.35
N VAL A 393 -22.38 -10.18 9.68
CA VAL A 393 -21.70 -11.48 9.73
C VAL A 393 -21.18 -11.88 8.35
N SER A 394 -21.98 -11.66 7.30
CA SER A 394 -21.56 -11.93 5.91
C SER A 394 -20.38 -11.05 5.52
N PHE A 395 -20.40 -9.76 5.85
CA PHE A 395 -19.31 -8.82 5.59
C PHE A 395 -18.03 -9.24 6.31
N VAL A 396 -18.09 -9.61 7.59
CA VAL A 396 -16.91 -10.07 8.36
C VAL A 396 -16.32 -11.33 7.74
N LYS A 397 -17.18 -12.29 7.37
CA LYS A 397 -16.75 -13.53 6.72
C LYS A 397 -16.06 -13.24 5.38
N GLU A 398 -16.67 -12.40 4.55
CA GLU A 398 -16.10 -11.99 3.26
C GLU A 398 -14.77 -11.23 3.44
N ALA A 399 -14.67 -10.36 4.45
CA ALA A 399 -13.45 -9.62 4.74
C ALA A 399 -12.30 -10.57 5.14
N MET A 400 -12.58 -11.60 5.94
CA MET A 400 -11.62 -12.62 6.33
C MET A 400 -11.19 -13.49 5.15
N GLU A 401 -12.14 -13.97 4.34
CA GLU A 401 -11.85 -14.77 3.14
C GLU A 401 -10.98 -13.98 2.15
N ASN A 402 -11.37 -12.75 1.84
CA ASN A 402 -10.59 -11.86 0.97
C ASN A 402 -9.17 -11.59 1.51
N PHE A 403 -8.98 -11.53 2.83
CA PHE A 403 -7.66 -11.30 3.42
C PHE A 403 -6.71 -12.49 3.21
N PHE A 404 -7.22 -13.72 3.30
CA PHE A 404 -6.42 -14.93 3.09
C PHE A 404 -6.16 -15.25 1.61
N GLU A 405 -6.96 -14.71 0.70
CA GLU A 405 -6.71 -14.82 -0.75
C GLU A 405 -5.54 -13.94 -1.23
N ILE A 406 -5.09 -12.97 -0.44
CA ILE A 406 -3.98 -12.10 -0.81
C ILE A 406 -2.67 -12.92 -0.77
N PRO A 407 -1.91 -13.00 -1.88
CA PRO A 407 -0.77 -13.92 -2.00
C PRO A 407 0.50 -13.37 -1.31
N ILE A 408 0.44 -13.06 -0.01
CA ILE A 408 1.58 -12.58 0.79
C ILE A 408 1.76 -13.38 2.06
N ASN A 409 2.98 -13.40 2.59
CA ASN A 409 3.21 -13.79 3.97
C ASN A 409 2.67 -12.67 4.88
N VAL A 410 1.48 -12.88 5.40
CA VAL A 410 0.84 -11.96 6.34
C VAL A 410 1.64 -11.94 7.65
N SER A 411 2.03 -10.76 8.11
CA SER A 411 2.59 -10.63 9.46
C SER A 411 1.50 -10.78 10.51
N GLU A 412 1.82 -11.40 11.64
CA GLU A 412 0.87 -11.54 12.76
C GLU A 412 0.24 -10.21 13.15
N THR A 413 1.02 -9.12 13.12
CA THR A 413 0.55 -7.76 13.40
C THR A 413 -0.59 -7.30 12.49
N LEU A 414 -0.51 -7.54 11.18
CA LEU A 414 -1.57 -7.15 10.23
C LEU A 414 -2.83 -7.98 10.40
N PHE A 415 -2.67 -9.24 10.80
CA PHE A 415 -3.80 -10.10 11.13
C PHE A 415 -4.53 -9.58 12.38
N TYR A 416 -3.81 -9.25 13.46
CA TYR A 416 -4.41 -8.67 14.65
C TYR A 416 -5.06 -7.30 14.38
N ASP A 417 -4.43 -6.43 13.58
CA ASP A 417 -5.02 -5.14 13.18
C ASP A 417 -6.40 -5.34 12.49
N LEU A 418 -6.54 -6.37 11.64
CA LEU A 418 -7.82 -6.70 11.01
C LEU A 418 -8.82 -7.27 12.02
N ILE A 419 -8.41 -8.24 12.84
CA ILE A 419 -9.28 -8.90 13.82
C ILE A 419 -9.81 -7.89 14.83
N ASP A 420 -8.96 -7.06 15.41
CA ASP A 420 -9.36 -6.00 16.34
C ASP A 420 -10.34 -5.03 15.67
N GLY A 421 -10.08 -4.69 14.40
CA GLY A 421 -10.99 -3.85 13.61
C GLY A 421 -12.36 -4.49 13.40
N LEU A 422 -12.42 -5.78 13.07
CA LEU A 422 -13.67 -6.52 12.86
C LEU A 422 -14.40 -6.78 14.18
N GLU A 423 -13.69 -7.01 15.27
CA GLU A 423 -14.25 -7.09 16.62
C GLU A 423 -14.94 -5.77 16.99
N ASN A 424 -14.30 -4.63 16.71
CA ASN A 424 -14.91 -3.32 16.94
C ASN A 424 -16.19 -3.11 16.13
N VAL A 425 -16.30 -3.67 14.91
CA VAL A 425 -17.55 -3.64 14.13
C VAL A 425 -18.66 -4.40 14.87
N PHE A 426 -18.38 -5.55 15.48
CA PHE A 426 -19.36 -6.25 16.31
C PHE A 426 -19.71 -5.47 17.57
N VAL A 427 -18.73 -4.93 18.29
CA VAL A 427 -18.94 -4.14 19.50
C VAL A 427 -19.83 -2.93 19.23
N ASP A 428 -19.59 -2.21 18.13
CA ASP A 428 -20.42 -1.07 17.70
C ASP A 428 -21.85 -1.50 17.39
N TYR A 429 -22.04 -2.66 16.76
CA TYR A 429 -23.37 -3.21 16.48
C TYR A 429 -24.09 -3.65 17.77
N ILE A 430 -23.40 -4.31 18.70
CA ILE A 430 -23.96 -4.72 20.00
C ILE A 430 -24.36 -3.50 20.82
N THR A 431 -23.53 -2.45 20.81
CA THR A 431 -23.84 -1.17 21.46
C THR A 431 -25.08 -0.51 20.85
N PHE A 432 -25.22 -0.59 19.52
CA PHE A 432 -26.44 -0.15 18.84
C PHE A 432 -27.66 -0.97 19.28
N VAL A 433 -27.57 -2.30 19.33
CA VAL A 433 -28.66 -3.16 19.80
C VAL A 433 -29.04 -2.83 21.26
N ALA A 434 -28.04 -2.60 22.12
CA ALA A 434 -28.25 -2.23 23.52
C ALA A 434 -28.88 -0.84 23.70
N SER A 435 -28.90 0.02 22.66
CA SER A 435 -29.54 1.34 22.72
C SER A 435 -31.07 1.32 22.62
N CYS A 436 -31.71 0.19 22.94
CA CYS A 436 -33.15 -0.05 22.81
C CYS A 436 -34.06 0.68 23.84
N GLY A 437 -33.48 1.53 24.70
CA GLY A 437 -34.19 2.34 25.67
C GLY A 437 -33.96 1.89 27.11
N SER A 438 -34.88 2.20 28.02
CA SER A 438 -34.79 1.80 29.43
C SER A 438 -36.12 1.23 29.89
N LYS A 439 -36.08 0.26 30.82
CA LYS A 439 -37.29 -0.26 31.45
C LYS A 439 -38.16 0.82 32.09
N GLN A 440 -37.54 1.90 32.58
CA GLN A 440 -38.22 3.00 33.24
C GLN A 440 -39.21 3.72 32.31
N SER A 441 -39.03 3.63 31.00
CA SER A 441 -39.93 4.20 30.00
C SER A 441 -41.29 3.48 29.93
N TYR A 442 -41.38 2.23 30.41
CA TYR A 442 -42.62 1.44 30.39
C TYR A 442 -43.33 1.41 31.73
N ILE A 443 -42.62 1.65 32.84
CA ILE A 443 -43.20 1.64 34.19
C ILE A 443 -44.16 2.83 34.36
N PRO A 444 -45.45 2.59 34.70
CA PRO A 444 -46.43 3.65 34.93
C PRO A 444 -46.00 4.62 36.02
N THR A 445 -46.33 5.91 35.86
CA THR A 445 -46.12 6.89 36.92
C THR A 445 -47.01 6.59 38.12
N LEU A 446 -46.44 6.67 39.33
CA LEU A 446 -47.20 6.46 40.57
C LEU A 446 -48.42 7.41 40.62
N PRO A 447 -49.61 6.89 40.97
CA PRO A 447 -50.80 7.72 41.07
C PRO A 447 -50.60 8.80 42.16
N PRO A 448 -51.14 10.02 41.95
CA PRO A 448 -51.01 11.10 42.93
C PRO A 448 -51.63 10.67 44.25
N LEU A 449 -50.89 10.87 45.36
CA LEU A 449 -51.39 10.59 46.71
C LEU A 449 -52.58 11.52 47.01
N THR A 450 -53.81 11.03 46.82
CA THR A 450 -55.04 11.83 46.89
C THR A 450 -55.59 12.01 48.31
N ARG A 451 -54.97 11.40 49.33
CA ARG A 451 -55.52 11.38 50.70
C ARG A 451 -54.69 12.09 51.78
N CYS A 452 -53.52 12.63 51.45
CA CYS A 452 -52.72 13.44 52.39
C CYS A 452 -52.73 14.92 51.97
N SER A 453 -53.08 15.82 52.90
CA SER A 453 -52.90 17.26 52.66
C SER A 453 -51.40 17.56 52.44
N ARG A 454 -51.10 18.44 51.47
CA ARG A 454 -49.73 18.85 51.10
C ARG A 454 -48.90 19.42 52.27
N ASP A 455 -49.56 19.79 53.38
CA ASP A 455 -48.96 20.44 54.54
C ASP A 455 -48.72 19.49 55.74
N SER A 456 -48.92 18.18 55.58
CA SER A 456 -48.71 17.23 56.67
C SER A 456 -47.22 16.98 56.96
N LYS A 457 -46.81 17.16 58.23
CA LYS A 457 -45.45 16.83 58.73
C LYS A 457 -45.05 15.37 58.51
N PHE A 458 -46.01 14.49 58.20
CA PHE A 458 -45.82 13.07 57.88
C PHE A 458 -45.06 12.85 56.57
N PHE A 459 -45.23 13.73 55.57
CA PHE A 459 -44.52 13.62 54.29
C PHE A 459 -43.00 13.76 54.44
N LYS A 460 -42.53 14.47 55.48
CA LYS A 460 -41.10 14.61 55.81
C LYS A 460 -40.51 13.36 56.49
N LEU A 461 -41.34 12.50 57.09
CA LEU A 461 -40.93 11.23 57.70
C LEU A 461 -40.82 10.12 56.64
N TRP A 462 -41.76 10.04 55.70
CA TRP A 462 -41.70 9.06 54.59
C TRP A 462 -40.47 9.28 53.70
N LYS A 463 -40.13 10.55 53.41
CA LYS A 463 -38.93 10.91 52.63
C LYS A 463 -37.60 10.53 53.31
N LYS A 464 -37.62 10.15 54.58
CA LYS A 464 -36.46 9.63 55.33
C LYS A 464 -36.41 8.10 55.42
N ALA A 465 -37.51 7.40 55.19
CA ALA A 465 -37.57 5.93 55.20
C ALA A 465 -37.41 5.33 53.79
N ALA A 466 -37.74 6.09 52.74
CA ALA A 466 -37.52 5.69 51.35
C ALA A 466 -36.10 6.05 50.90
N CYS A 467 -35.10 5.24 51.27
CA CYS A 467 -33.81 5.10 50.58
C CYS A 467 -33.03 3.93 51.20
N ASN A 468 -32.89 2.85 50.45
CA ASN A 468 -31.65 2.07 50.24
C ASN A 468 -32.02 0.78 49.49
N ILE A 469 -32.24 0.91 48.18
CA ILE A 469 -32.12 -0.23 47.26
C ILE A 469 -30.69 -0.16 46.75
N GLY A 470 -29.89 -1.18 47.10
CA GLY A 470 -28.47 -1.25 46.78
C GLY A 470 -28.21 -1.17 45.29
N THR A 471 -27.40 -0.19 44.90
CA THR A 471 -26.70 -0.19 43.61
C THR A 471 -25.49 -1.11 43.75
N GLU A 472 -25.52 -2.27 43.08
CA GLU A 472 -24.34 -3.12 42.93
C GLU A 472 -23.31 -2.44 42.02
N ASP A 473 -22.05 -2.41 42.48
CA ASP A 473 -20.88 -1.93 41.74
C ASP A 473 -20.50 -2.90 40.60
N PRO A 474 -20.31 -2.44 39.35
CA PRO A 474 -19.73 -3.25 38.30
C PRO A 474 -18.24 -2.94 38.16
N ASN A 475 -17.40 -3.81 38.72
CA ASN A 475 -15.98 -3.88 38.37
C ASN A 475 -15.54 -5.36 38.33
N GLN A 476 -15.55 -5.95 37.14
CA GLN A 476 -14.51 -6.85 36.64
C GLN A 476 -14.68 -7.05 35.14
N SER A 477 -13.64 -7.56 34.50
CA SER A 477 -13.33 -7.47 33.07
C SER A 477 -13.34 -8.84 32.40
N THR A 478 -13.88 -8.96 31.19
CA THR A 478 -13.26 -9.51 29.95
C THR A 478 -14.29 -9.51 28.82
N SER A 479 -13.84 -9.47 27.55
CA SER A 479 -14.63 -9.25 26.31
C SER A 479 -15.91 -10.10 26.11
N ASN A 480 -16.14 -11.13 26.92
CA ASN A 480 -17.39 -11.91 26.94
C ASN A 480 -18.54 -11.24 27.73
N GLU A 481 -18.25 -10.29 28.63
CA GLU A 481 -19.26 -9.63 29.47
C GLU A 481 -20.12 -8.64 28.69
N GLY A 482 -19.56 -7.94 27.69
CA GLY A 482 -20.29 -6.94 26.89
C GLY A 482 -21.50 -7.53 26.16
N ASN A 483 -21.36 -8.74 25.61
CA ASN A 483 -22.46 -9.47 24.96
C ASN A 483 -23.55 -9.88 25.94
N GLN A 484 -23.13 -10.31 27.13
CA GLN A 484 -24.04 -10.80 28.16
C GLN A 484 -24.82 -9.63 28.80
N ILE A 485 -24.16 -8.49 29.02
CA ILE A 485 -24.75 -7.23 29.50
C ILE A 485 -25.76 -6.70 28.48
N ALA A 486 -25.40 -6.65 27.19
CA ALA A 486 -26.32 -6.19 26.14
C ALA A 486 -27.55 -7.11 26.01
N SER A 487 -27.35 -8.42 26.02
CA SER A 487 -28.45 -9.40 25.94
C SER A 487 -29.37 -9.31 27.15
N GLN A 488 -28.83 -9.10 28.34
CA GLN A 488 -29.60 -8.90 29.57
C GLN A 488 -30.41 -7.61 29.50
N HIS A 489 -29.79 -6.50 29.09
CA HIS A 489 -30.46 -5.22 28.99
C HIS A 489 -31.62 -5.26 27.97
N VAL A 490 -31.41 -5.85 26.79
CA VAL A 490 -32.48 -6.03 25.79
C VAL A 490 -33.61 -6.91 26.33
N SER A 491 -33.27 -7.99 27.03
CA SER A 491 -34.26 -8.88 27.66
C SER A 491 -35.08 -8.17 28.73
N GLU A 492 -34.43 -7.34 29.56
CA GLU A 492 -35.09 -6.51 30.59
C GLU A 492 -36.04 -5.50 29.94
N VAL A 493 -35.56 -4.69 29.00
CA VAL A 493 -36.39 -3.68 28.31
C VAL A 493 -37.59 -4.33 27.60
N ALA A 494 -37.39 -5.47 26.94
CA ALA A 494 -38.44 -6.22 26.28
C ALA A 494 -39.46 -6.80 27.28
N ALA A 495 -39.00 -7.32 28.42
CA ALA A 495 -39.87 -7.86 29.46
C ALA A 495 -40.78 -6.79 30.08
N TYR A 496 -40.23 -5.63 30.44
CA TYR A 496 -41.02 -4.53 31.00
C TYR A 496 -42.01 -3.96 29.99
N ARG A 497 -41.64 -3.88 28.71
CA ARG A 497 -42.60 -3.55 27.65
C ARG A 497 -43.72 -4.58 27.56
N LEU A 498 -43.40 -5.87 27.55
CA LEU A 498 -44.38 -6.95 27.46
C LEU A 498 -45.40 -6.88 28.61
N ILE A 499 -44.94 -6.63 29.84
CA ILE A 499 -45.80 -6.62 31.03
C ILE A 499 -46.55 -5.30 31.19
N PHE A 500 -45.86 -4.16 31.16
CA PHE A 500 -46.44 -2.86 31.49
C PHE A 500 -47.06 -2.11 30.31
N LEU A 501 -46.73 -2.47 29.06
CA LEU A 501 -47.33 -1.87 27.87
C LEU A 501 -48.25 -2.86 27.14
N ASP A 502 -47.70 -3.97 26.63
CA ASP A 502 -48.45 -4.88 25.75
C ASP A 502 -49.52 -5.66 26.52
N SER A 503 -49.23 -6.06 27.76
CA SER A 503 -50.15 -6.78 28.65
C SER A 503 -50.77 -5.87 29.72
N ASN A 504 -50.64 -4.54 29.58
CA ASN A 504 -51.07 -3.57 30.60
C ASN A 504 -52.51 -3.81 31.03
N SER A 505 -53.42 -3.97 30.08
CA SER A 505 -54.87 -4.08 30.30
C SER A 505 -55.26 -5.19 31.27
N VAL A 506 -54.46 -6.28 31.35
CA VAL A 506 -54.73 -7.43 32.22
C VAL A 506 -53.82 -7.48 33.46
N PHE A 507 -52.55 -7.09 33.34
CA PHE A 507 -51.58 -7.18 34.43
C PHE A 507 -51.64 -6.00 35.40
N TYR A 508 -51.60 -4.78 34.87
CA TYR A 508 -51.55 -3.57 35.69
C TYR A 508 -52.86 -2.79 35.67
N GLY A 509 -53.63 -2.84 34.58
CA GLY A 509 -54.81 -2.01 34.34
C GLY A 509 -56.09 -2.53 35.01
N SER A 510 -56.29 -3.85 35.05
CA SER A 510 -57.53 -4.46 35.56
C SER A 510 -57.40 -5.17 36.90
N LEU A 511 -56.20 -5.64 37.28
CA LEU A 511 -56.01 -6.45 38.47
C LEU A 511 -56.51 -5.71 39.72
N TYR A 512 -57.41 -6.32 40.47
CA TYR A 512 -58.04 -5.80 41.70
C TYR A 512 -58.71 -4.42 41.60
N VAL A 513 -59.07 -3.98 40.38
CA VAL A 513 -59.84 -2.74 40.21
C VAL A 513 -61.27 -2.95 40.71
N GLY A 514 -61.71 -2.10 41.65
CA GLY A 514 -63.00 -2.24 42.33
C GLY A 514 -62.86 -3.09 43.60
N ASP A 515 -62.70 -4.40 43.43
CA ASP A 515 -62.50 -5.35 44.54
C ASP A 515 -61.69 -6.59 44.09
N VAL A 516 -61.14 -7.33 45.05
CA VAL A 516 -60.29 -8.50 44.78
C VAL A 516 -61.09 -9.67 44.20
N ALA A 517 -62.32 -9.89 44.67
CA ALA A 517 -63.12 -11.05 44.27
C ALA A 517 -63.57 -10.98 42.80
N SER A 518 -63.86 -9.78 42.28
CA SER A 518 -64.32 -9.57 40.91
C SER A 518 -63.18 -9.46 39.89
N ALA A 519 -61.99 -9.02 40.30
CA ALA A 519 -60.88 -8.71 39.41
C ALA A 519 -59.59 -9.51 39.74
N ARG A 520 -59.72 -10.84 39.81
CA ARG A 520 -58.65 -11.80 40.12
C ARG A 520 -57.56 -11.88 39.04
N ILE A 521 -56.40 -12.44 39.38
CA ILE A 521 -55.23 -12.55 38.48
C ILE A 521 -55.39 -13.53 37.31
N ARG A 522 -56.37 -14.44 37.35
CA ARG A 522 -56.51 -15.55 36.38
C ARG A 522 -56.44 -15.13 34.91
N PRO A 523 -57.05 -14.01 34.45
CA PRO A 523 -56.91 -13.55 33.08
C PRO A 523 -55.47 -13.16 32.73
N ALA A 524 -54.76 -12.48 33.62
CA ALA A 524 -53.36 -12.10 33.42
C ALA A 524 -52.45 -13.34 33.33
N VAL A 525 -52.63 -14.30 34.23
CA VAL A 525 -51.90 -15.59 34.21
C VAL A 525 -52.12 -16.35 32.89
N ARG A 526 -53.34 -16.35 32.36
CA ARG A 526 -53.63 -17.01 31.07
C ARG A 526 -52.87 -16.35 29.91
N ILE A 527 -52.87 -15.01 29.85
CA ILE A 527 -52.13 -14.27 28.82
C ILE A 527 -50.63 -14.47 28.96
N LEU A 528 -50.11 -14.45 30.19
CA LEU A 528 -48.69 -14.70 30.45
C LEU A 528 -48.23 -16.08 29.96
N LYS A 529 -49.00 -17.14 30.22
CA LYS A 529 -48.70 -18.49 29.69
C LYS A 529 -48.61 -18.51 28.17
N GLN A 530 -49.52 -17.81 27.49
CA GLN A 530 -49.52 -17.70 26.03
C GLN A 530 -48.28 -16.93 25.54
N ASN A 531 -47.95 -15.81 26.19
CA ASN A 531 -46.79 -14.99 25.86
C ASN A 531 -45.47 -15.75 26.07
N LEU A 532 -45.33 -16.49 27.19
CA LEU A 532 -44.15 -17.32 27.46
C LEU A 532 -43.99 -18.45 26.45
N THR A 533 -45.10 -19.10 26.05
CA THR A 533 -45.08 -20.15 25.02
C THR A 533 -44.62 -19.58 23.68
N LEU A 534 -45.15 -18.42 23.28
CA LEU A 534 -44.74 -17.74 22.05
C LEU A 534 -43.27 -17.30 22.11
N LEU A 535 -42.84 -16.73 23.24
CA LEU A 535 -41.46 -16.30 23.47
C LEU A 535 -40.48 -17.46 23.29
N CYS A 536 -40.76 -18.64 23.86
CA CYS A 536 -39.93 -19.82 23.68
C CYS A 536 -39.88 -20.29 22.21
N ALA A 537 -40.96 -20.08 21.45
CA ALA A 537 -41.02 -20.48 20.05
C ALA A 537 -40.24 -19.54 19.10
N ILE A 538 -40.03 -18.28 19.47
CA ILE A 538 -39.41 -17.26 18.59
C ILE A 538 -37.99 -16.89 19.01
N VAL A 539 -37.62 -17.08 20.27
CA VAL A 539 -36.29 -16.74 20.82
C VAL A 539 -35.38 -17.97 20.75
N THR A 540 -34.10 -17.75 20.42
CA THR A 540 -33.08 -18.82 20.39
C THR A 540 -32.84 -19.43 21.77
N ASP A 541 -32.51 -20.72 21.83
CA ASP A 541 -32.30 -21.48 23.07
C ASP A 541 -31.34 -20.79 24.06
N ARG A 542 -30.31 -20.12 23.54
CA ARG A 542 -29.32 -19.39 24.36
C ARG A 542 -29.90 -18.15 25.06
N ALA A 543 -30.93 -17.53 24.50
CA ALA A 543 -31.56 -16.32 25.03
C ALA A 543 -32.86 -16.60 25.80
N GLN A 544 -33.50 -17.76 25.60
CA GLN A 544 -34.77 -18.13 26.25
C GLN A 544 -34.71 -18.01 27.78
N ARG A 545 -33.70 -18.61 28.42
CA ARG A 545 -33.55 -18.57 29.89
C ARG A 545 -33.53 -17.13 30.42
N LEU A 546 -32.75 -16.26 29.77
CA LEU A 546 -32.58 -14.87 30.17
C LEU A 546 -33.88 -14.08 29.98
N ALA A 547 -34.52 -14.24 28.81
CA ALA A 547 -35.77 -13.57 28.50
C ALA A 547 -36.91 -13.96 29.45
N ILE A 548 -37.06 -15.26 29.78
CA ILE A 548 -38.08 -15.72 30.74
C ILE A 548 -37.80 -15.17 32.15
N LYS A 549 -36.52 -15.15 32.58
CA LYS A 549 -36.12 -14.60 33.88
C LYS A 549 -36.53 -13.13 34.02
N GLU A 550 -36.28 -12.31 33.00
CA GLU A 550 -36.66 -10.90 33.03
C GLU A 550 -38.18 -10.69 32.96
N VAL A 551 -38.91 -11.53 32.22
CA VAL A 551 -40.39 -11.52 32.23
C VAL A 551 -40.95 -11.89 33.61
N MET A 552 -40.33 -12.83 34.31
CA MET A 552 -40.68 -13.19 35.68
C MET A 552 -40.53 -12.01 36.63
N LYS A 553 -39.35 -11.37 36.64
CA LYS A 553 -39.08 -10.18 37.44
C LYS A 553 -40.09 -9.06 37.17
N ALA A 554 -40.31 -8.73 35.90
CA ALA A 554 -41.27 -7.69 35.52
C ALA A 554 -42.70 -8.04 35.96
N SER A 555 -43.09 -9.32 35.94
CA SER A 555 -44.41 -9.79 36.38
C SER A 555 -44.59 -9.66 37.90
N PHE A 556 -43.57 -10.02 38.67
CA PHE A 556 -43.57 -9.88 40.14
C PHE A 556 -43.58 -8.40 40.56
N GLU A 557 -42.81 -7.56 39.88
CA GLU A 557 -42.82 -6.12 40.13
C GLU A 557 -44.16 -5.49 39.77
N ALA A 558 -44.80 -5.90 38.66
CA ALA A 558 -46.13 -5.42 38.31
C ALA A 558 -47.18 -5.80 39.38
N PHE A 559 -47.14 -7.03 39.89
CA PHE A 559 -48.02 -7.49 40.97
C PHE A 559 -47.78 -6.67 42.24
N LEU A 560 -46.53 -6.47 42.63
CA LEU A 560 -46.14 -5.64 43.78
C LEU A 560 -46.62 -4.19 43.62
N MET A 561 -46.49 -3.62 42.43
CA MET A 561 -46.93 -2.26 42.12
C MET A 561 -48.45 -2.12 42.19
N VAL A 562 -49.21 -3.15 41.78
CA VAL A 562 -50.66 -3.18 41.95
C VAL A 562 -51.05 -3.15 43.43
N LEU A 563 -50.35 -3.90 44.28
CA LEU A 563 -50.62 -3.96 45.73
C LEU A 563 -50.26 -2.66 46.44
N LEU A 564 -49.08 -2.10 46.16
CA LEU A 564 -48.52 -0.97 46.93
C LEU A 564 -48.84 0.41 46.32
N ALA A 565 -48.98 0.47 45.01
CA ALA A 565 -49.07 1.71 44.24
C ALA A 565 -50.20 1.70 43.20
N GLY A 566 -51.23 0.88 43.43
CA GLY A 566 -52.31 0.65 42.48
C GLY A 566 -53.35 1.77 42.34
N GLY A 567 -53.25 2.84 43.14
CA GLY A 567 -54.15 3.98 43.12
C GLY A 567 -55.46 3.75 43.88
N SER A 568 -56.34 4.77 43.88
CA SER A 568 -57.56 4.78 44.69
C SER A 568 -58.67 3.83 44.21
N THR A 569 -58.48 3.20 43.05
CA THR A 569 -59.43 2.22 42.48
C THR A 569 -59.23 0.82 43.06
N ARG A 570 -58.20 0.62 43.89
CA ARG A 570 -57.89 -0.65 44.53
C ARG A 570 -57.88 -0.44 46.04
N VAL A 571 -58.71 -1.19 46.75
CA VAL A 571 -58.80 -1.15 48.20
C VAL A 571 -58.72 -2.58 48.70
N PHE A 572 -57.83 -2.82 49.65
CA PHE A 572 -57.57 -4.14 50.20
C PHE A 572 -58.01 -4.20 51.66
N SER A 573 -58.61 -5.32 52.03
CA SER A 573 -58.95 -5.69 53.40
C SER A 573 -58.26 -6.99 53.77
N ARG A 574 -58.21 -7.30 55.08
CA ARG A 574 -57.66 -8.57 55.57
C ARG A 574 -58.42 -9.79 55.05
N LEU A 575 -59.70 -9.63 54.68
CA LEU A 575 -60.52 -10.71 54.11
C LEU A 575 -60.08 -11.09 52.68
N ASP A 576 -59.38 -10.18 52.00
CA ASP A 576 -58.87 -10.41 50.65
C ASP A 576 -57.54 -11.17 50.62
N HIS A 577 -56.82 -11.23 51.75
CA HIS A 577 -55.49 -11.85 51.84
C HIS A 577 -55.44 -13.29 51.29
N PRO A 578 -56.35 -14.22 51.64
CA PRO A 578 -56.31 -15.57 51.09
C PRO A 578 -56.46 -15.62 49.56
N MET A 579 -57.21 -14.67 48.99
CA MET A 579 -57.39 -14.58 47.53
C MET A 579 -56.15 -14.02 46.85
N ILE A 580 -55.48 -13.04 47.48
CA ILE A 580 -54.23 -12.44 46.98
C ILE A 580 -53.08 -13.45 47.06
N GLU A 581 -53.01 -14.23 48.14
CA GLU A 581 -52.04 -15.30 48.33
C GLU A 581 -52.23 -16.41 47.27
N GLU A 582 -53.45 -16.88 47.06
CA GLU A 582 -53.78 -17.85 45.99
C GLU A 582 -53.40 -17.32 44.59
N ASP A 583 -53.65 -16.02 44.35
CA ASP A 583 -53.35 -15.37 43.08
C ASP A 583 -51.84 -15.25 42.84
N PHE A 584 -51.05 -14.92 43.87
CA PHE A 584 -49.59 -14.86 43.75
C PHE A 584 -48.98 -16.25 43.56
N GLU A 585 -49.46 -17.26 44.29
CA GLU A 585 -49.06 -18.67 44.10
C GLU A 585 -49.39 -19.16 42.68
N SER A 586 -50.52 -18.71 42.13
CA SER A 586 -50.88 -18.99 40.74
C SER A 586 -49.91 -18.36 39.74
N LEU A 587 -49.36 -17.16 40.05
CA LEU A 587 -48.36 -16.48 39.24
C LEU A 587 -47.00 -17.19 39.31
N LYS A 588 -46.51 -17.53 40.51
CA LYS A 588 -45.27 -18.30 40.70
C LYS A 588 -45.29 -19.61 39.90
N ARG A 589 -46.39 -20.35 40.02
CA ARG A 589 -46.58 -21.63 39.33
C ARG A 589 -46.48 -21.53 37.81
N VAL A 590 -46.78 -20.37 37.21
CA VAL A 590 -46.57 -20.15 35.76
C VAL A 590 -45.10 -20.34 35.42
N PHE A 591 -44.20 -19.77 36.20
CA PHE A 591 -42.77 -19.85 35.92
C PHE A 591 -42.22 -21.23 36.27
N CYS A 592 -42.73 -21.91 37.30
CA CYS A 592 -42.35 -23.31 37.58
C CYS A 592 -42.80 -24.28 36.48
N THR A 593 -43.96 -24.05 35.86
CA THR A 593 -44.54 -24.98 34.85
C THR A 593 -44.19 -24.63 33.41
N CYS A 594 -44.11 -23.34 33.06
CA CYS A 594 -43.81 -22.90 31.69
C CYS A 594 -42.31 -22.68 31.43
N ALA A 595 -41.49 -22.63 32.49
CA ALA A 595 -40.03 -22.53 32.38
C ALA A 595 -39.32 -23.82 32.85
N GLU A 596 -40.02 -24.96 32.85
CA GLU A 596 -39.47 -26.24 33.28
C GLU A 596 -38.21 -26.59 32.47
N GLY A 597 -37.08 -26.75 33.17
CA GLY A 597 -35.75 -26.97 32.57
C GLY A 597 -34.99 -25.70 32.15
N LEU A 598 -35.63 -24.52 32.14
CA LEU A 598 -35.01 -23.23 31.82
C LEU A 598 -34.70 -22.40 33.07
N ILE A 599 -35.59 -22.38 34.06
CA ILE A 599 -35.44 -21.72 35.36
C ILE A 599 -35.55 -22.75 36.48
N VAL A 600 -34.67 -22.65 37.48
CA VAL A 600 -34.68 -23.52 38.67
C VAL A 600 -35.70 -22.97 39.67
N GLU A 601 -36.46 -23.84 40.32
CA GLU A 601 -37.50 -23.46 41.29
C GLU A 601 -36.96 -22.53 42.39
N ASP A 602 -35.77 -22.81 42.92
CA ASP A 602 -35.08 -21.96 43.90
C ASP A 602 -34.92 -20.49 43.44
N MET A 603 -34.73 -20.26 42.13
CA MET A 603 -34.62 -18.90 41.58
C MET A 603 -35.98 -18.19 41.55
N VAL A 604 -37.06 -18.94 41.34
CA VAL A 604 -38.42 -18.38 41.39
C VAL A 604 -38.74 -17.96 42.81
N GLU A 605 -38.43 -18.81 43.80
CA GLU A 605 -38.63 -18.52 45.23
C GLU A 605 -37.81 -17.30 45.66
N LEU A 606 -36.53 -17.22 45.27
CA LEU A 606 -35.66 -16.09 45.61
C LEU A 606 -36.21 -14.75 45.09
N GLU A 607 -36.65 -14.70 43.83
CA GLU A 607 -37.18 -13.47 43.23
C GLU A 607 -38.60 -13.14 43.74
N ALA A 608 -39.33 -14.13 44.28
CA ALA A 608 -40.67 -13.97 44.84
C ALA A 608 -40.67 -13.44 46.29
N GLU A 609 -39.58 -13.64 47.05
CA GLU A 609 -39.47 -13.35 48.49
C GLU A 609 -40.02 -11.96 48.89
N VAL A 610 -39.69 -10.93 48.12
CA VAL A 610 -40.15 -9.55 48.40
C VAL A 610 -41.67 -9.44 48.29
N VAL A 611 -42.27 -10.07 47.28
CA VAL A 611 -43.71 -10.03 47.06
C VAL A 611 -44.43 -10.85 48.13
N GLU A 612 -43.90 -12.03 48.47
CA GLU A 612 -44.43 -12.87 49.54
C GLU A 612 -44.42 -12.15 50.88
N GLY A 613 -43.33 -11.47 51.22
CA GLY A 613 -43.23 -10.65 52.43
C GLY A 613 -44.36 -9.61 52.50
N VAL A 614 -44.64 -8.92 51.39
CA VAL A 614 -45.75 -7.96 51.33
C VAL A 614 -47.11 -8.65 51.44
N VAL A 615 -47.33 -9.78 50.76
CA VAL A 615 -48.58 -10.54 50.84
C VAL A 615 -48.83 -11.04 52.27
N VAL A 616 -47.80 -11.49 52.99
CA VAL A 616 -47.87 -11.90 54.40
C VAL A 616 -48.27 -10.73 55.29
N LEU A 617 -47.69 -9.54 55.08
CA LEU A 617 -48.06 -8.33 55.82
C LEU A 617 -49.54 -7.96 55.62
N MET A 618 -50.12 -8.19 54.44
CA MET A 618 -51.55 -7.95 54.19
C MET A 618 -52.49 -8.85 55.01
N GLY A 619 -51.99 -9.99 55.51
CA GLY A 619 -52.75 -10.90 56.37
C GLY A 619 -52.73 -10.54 57.86
N GLN A 620 -51.85 -9.63 58.27
CA GLN A 620 -51.71 -9.20 59.66
C GLN A 620 -52.83 -8.26 60.11
N THR A 621 -53.01 -8.13 61.43
CA THR A 621 -53.91 -7.11 61.98
C THR A 621 -53.24 -5.75 61.93
N THR A 622 -54.05 -4.69 61.84
CA THR A 622 -53.58 -3.31 61.87
C THR A 622 -52.73 -3.03 63.12
N GLU A 623 -53.13 -3.58 64.27
CA GLU A 623 -52.41 -3.41 65.52
C GLU A 623 -51.00 -4.00 65.44
N GLN A 624 -50.87 -5.22 64.87
CA GLN A 624 -49.58 -5.88 64.69
C GLN A 624 -48.70 -5.12 63.71
N LEU A 625 -49.25 -4.69 62.57
CA LEU A 625 -48.51 -3.92 61.57
C LEU A 625 -47.97 -2.60 62.14
N VAL A 626 -48.76 -1.92 62.99
CA VAL A 626 -48.35 -0.67 63.64
C VAL A 626 -47.25 -0.93 64.67
N GLU A 627 -47.33 -2.01 65.45
CA GLU A 627 -46.29 -2.41 66.41
C GLU A 627 -44.99 -2.78 65.70
N ASP A 628 -45.07 -3.65 64.70
CA ASP A 628 -43.95 -4.12 63.88
C ASP A 628 -43.29 -2.92 63.18
N PHE A 629 -44.07 -2.06 62.52
CA PHE A 629 -43.53 -0.85 61.87
C PHE A 629 -42.90 0.12 62.87
N SER A 630 -43.49 0.30 64.06
CA SER A 630 -42.93 1.18 65.10
C SER A 630 -41.62 0.63 65.66
N SER A 631 -41.48 -0.69 65.78
CA SER A 631 -40.24 -1.35 66.20
C SER A 631 -39.13 -1.16 65.15
N VAL A 632 -39.41 -1.45 63.89
CA VAL A 632 -38.47 -1.30 62.77
C VAL A 632 -38.08 0.16 62.55
N ALA A 633 -39.02 1.09 62.65
CA ALA A 633 -38.74 2.53 62.55
C ALA A 633 -37.88 3.04 63.72
N SER A 634 -37.98 2.42 64.90
CA SER A 634 -37.15 2.75 66.06
C SER A 634 -35.73 2.20 65.93
N ASP A 635 -35.59 0.99 65.38
CA ASP A 635 -34.31 0.34 65.11
C ASP A 635 -33.54 1.01 63.96
N ALA A 636 -34.23 1.40 62.87
CA ALA A 636 -33.64 2.16 61.78
C ALA A 636 -33.20 3.59 62.20
N CYS A 637 -33.74 4.11 63.29
CA CYS A 637 -33.36 5.39 63.89
C CYS A 637 -32.31 5.25 65.00
N GLY A 638 -31.74 4.05 65.19
CA GLY A 638 -30.70 3.73 66.16
C GLY A 638 -29.38 4.48 65.89
N ILE A 639 -29.17 5.54 66.68
CA ILE A 639 -27.88 6.21 66.86
C ILE A 639 -26.89 5.19 67.43
N GLY A 640 -25.90 4.80 66.64
CA GLY A 640 -24.72 4.09 67.13
C GLY A 640 -23.84 5.00 67.97
N GLY A 641 -23.44 4.53 69.16
CA GLY A 641 -22.29 5.07 69.88
C GLY A 641 -22.51 5.32 71.38
N VAL A 642 -22.05 4.36 72.18
CA VAL A 642 -21.78 4.47 73.61
C VAL A 642 -20.99 5.75 73.94
N SER A 643 -21.44 6.53 74.94
CA SER A 643 -20.58 7.31 75.83
C SER A 643 -21.30 7.64 77.13
N THR A 644 -20.58 7.44 78.23
CA THR A 644 -20.95 7.50 79.64
C THR A 644 -21.49 8.83 80.14
N ALA A 645 -22.43 8.72 81.09
CA ALA A 645 -22.69 9.61 82.23
C ALA A 645 -23.05 11.09 81.98
N GLY A 646 -24.25 11.48 82.42
CA GLY A 646 -24.61 12.90 82.55
C GLY A 646 -26.11 13.11 82.76
N SER A 647 -26.53 13.10 84.01
CA SER A 647 -27.88 13.39 84.51
C SER A 647 -28.47 14.68 83.93
N SER A 648 -29.72 14.66 83.45
CA SER A 648 -30.75 15.67 83.80
C SER A 648 -32.11 15.35 83.19
N GLN A 649 -33.11 15.34 84.08
CA GLN A 649 -34.54 15.19 83.86
C GLN A 649 -35.10 16.03 82.70
N CYS A 650 -36.06 15.46 81.95
CA CYS A 650 -37.13 16.27 81.38
C CYS A 650 -38.50 15.62 81.57
N ARG A 651 -39.40 16.44 82.13
CA ARG A 651 -40.73 16.12 82.65
C ARG A 651 -41.72 15.73 81.55
N ARG A 652 -42.58 14.75 81.85
CA ARG A 652 -43.91 14.62 81.24
C ARG A 652 -44.74 15.89 81.51
N ARG A 653 -45.39 16.43 80.48
CA ARG A 653 -46.73 17.04 80.60
C ARG A 653 -47.58 16.79 79.35
N PRO A 654 -48.91 16.80 79.49
CA PRO A 654 -49.83 16.02 78.66
C PRO A 654 -50.76 16.88 77.80
N GLY A 655 -51.31 16.26 76.75
CA GLY A 655 -52.61 16.62 76.17
C GLY A 655 -52.58 17.51 74.92
N SER A 656 -52.82 16.92 73.76
CA SER A 656 -54.04 17.18 72.96
C SER A 656 -54.12 16.14 71.84
N GLY A 657 -55.35 15.70 71.54
CA GLY A 657 -55.65 14.47 70.82
C GLY A 657 -55.01 14.33 69.44
N THR A 658 -54.30 13.22 69.25
CA THR A 658 -53.95 12.70 67.93
C THR A 658 -55.19 12.09 67.30
N GLY A 659 -55.78 12.84 66.37
CA GLY A 659 -56.72 12.31 65.40
C GLY A 659 -56.05 11.24 64.54
N LEU A 660 -56.36 9.98 64.86
CA LEU A 660 -56.98 9.03 63.94
C LEU A 660 -56.46 9.02 62.49
N ILE A 661 -55.75 7.96 62.12
CA ILE A 661 -56.19 7.14 60.99
C ILE A 661 -57.05 6.03 61.61
N LEU A 662 -58.37 6.24 61.56
CA LEU A 662 -59.32 5.14 61.63
C LEU A 662 -59.08 4.27 60.39
N ILE A 663 -58.73 3.01 60.61
CA ILE A 663 -59.44 1.96 59.88
C ILE A 663 -60.79 1.83 60.57
N ARG A 664 -61.86 2.33 59.94
CA ARG A 664 -63.23 1.88 60.16
C ARG A 664 -64.06 2.01 58.88
N TYR A 665 -64.68 0.85 58.60
CA TYR A 665 -65.65 0.45 57.58
C TYR A 665 -65.13 0.34 56.15
#